data_AF-A0A163VMB7-F1
#
_entry.id   AF-A0A163VMB7-F1
#
_cell.length_a   1.000
_cell.length_b   1.000
_cell.length_c   1.000
_cell.angle_alpha   90.00
_cell.angle_beta   90.00
_cell.angle_gamma   90.00
#
_symmetry.space_group_name_H-M   'P 1'
#
loop_
_entity.id
_entity.type
_entity.pdbx_description
1 polymer ?
#
loop_
_entity_poly.entity_id
_entity_poly.type
_entity_poly.pdbx_seq_one_letter_code
_entity_poly.pdbx_strand_id
1 'polypeptide(L)'
;MADALAGSETLARILTQHGPLDADDIAARLQDGGVADPDAVLDQVLDEIECPARQLVDERWVWLPAVLTGRVFTHRVGAAELAHDLLTVTPDLDPITELCEHAQYRRLADGSPAQVMLAEFDDTLLEQRDIPDEAVDPHEALLLAPGTLGALRVAEGDLVGIRLTDQGLTVERVSDAGPGGEVGARLAATLDPEEPHYFDAAVWTVCAENPQLFTDPVPPLSEIVDDYGLERRGEWLATRGFDFDAWQFDQGCAALAERHDLDAEDAFALFTLIRFYDRISLLIAAAAEEESPEEVVAAAVGSLTTPEFDNLAGLVGKVGVALAEPLLAELLVAETVGTESVGVVALGLFAEVLESTVPRPARVACRWLRAVALERIGDIEAAERELLAAESMDPDWPLPLFDLARIASDRGDVERGLALLRRAGAEPDYPLVELLEQYRAEPRRDVGRNDLCWCGSGRKYKKCHLGREQLPLDDRARWLYAKAIQHALVSGWNDLLIDVADERSRYAGDDLDVLTAALGDPLVIDAVLFEGGAFEEFLEIRGSLLPDDERLLAQQWLLVQRSVFEVERVQRGHSVTVRDLRSGDTHEVREQAASRQLKPGQLVCARVLPAGETMRFFGGVEPVALHERDPLIELLDTEPDAVTLVAYLSRRFAPPALTNTDGDPLAICEAVVRVGDRAAIQAALDDTYQRVEDEQPPRWHEHVTDDGTQRIRATLVLDGDTLRVETNSERRMDRVLAAVAALDPTMSVQEDSRRAVRDIRELAEFAKQLPATEERAPDGPEVAAALEEFVRDYETKWLDRPLPALEGRTPRQAADDPTRRGDLIKLLDSFPAAAGAGAMDVNRLRAALGL
;
A
#
# COMPACT_ATOMS: atom_id res chain seq x y z
N MET A 1 -9.01 -10.84 -12.35
CA MET A 1 -8.25 -10.65 -13.61
C MET A 1 -8.78 -11.47 -14.80
N ALA A 2 -8.76 -12.81 -14.81
CA ALA A 2 -9.25 -13.57 -15.99
C ALA A 2 -10.77 -13.43 -16.23
N ASP A 3 -11.56 -13.41 -15.15
CA ASP A 3 -13.01 -13.15 -15.24
C ASP A 3 -13.32 -11.68 -15.56
N ALA A 4 -12.50 -10.73 -15.08
CA ALA A 4 -12.64 -9.29 -15.37
C ALA A 4 -12.39 -8.97 -16.86
N LEU A 5 -11.37 -9.58 -17.48
CA LEU A 5 -11.10 -9.42 -18.92
C LEU A 5 -12.27 -9.93 -19.79
N ALA A 6 -12.86 -11.07 -19.42
CA ALA A 6 -14.03 -11.62 -20.11
C ALA A 6 -15.30 -10.78 -19.91
N GLY A 7 -15.42 -10.14 -18.74
CA GLY A 7 -16.48 -9.17 -18.44
C GLY A 7 -16.41 -7.91 -19.31
N SER A 8 -15.22 -7.33 -19.46
CA SER A 8 -14.98 -6.11 -20.25
C SER A 8 -15.28 -6.31 -21.76
N GLU A 9 -14.85 -7.43 -22.36
CA GLU A 9 -15.20 -7.75 -23.76
C GLU A 9 -16.72 -7.93 -23.96
N THR A 10 -17.39 -8.51 -22.96
CA THR A 10 -18.84 -8.71 -22.98
C THR A 10 -19.58 -7.37 -22.89
N LEU A 11 -19.15 -6.49 -21.99
CA LEU A 11 -19.69 -5.14 -21.83
C LEU A 11 -19.49 -4.30 -23.10
N ALA A 12 -18.29 -4.31 -23.68
CA ALA A 12 -17.97 -3.62 -24.93
C ALA A 12 -18.95 -4.00 -26.05
N ARG A 13 -19.24 -5.30 -26.19
CA ARG A 13 -20.20 -5.80 -27.17
C ARG A 13 -21.63 -5.33 -26.88
N ILE A 14 -22.06 -5.37 -25.62
CA ILE A 14 -23.42 -4.95 -25.20
C ILE A 14 -23.64 -3.47 -25.55
N LEU A 15 -22.75 -2.60 -25.08
CA LEU A 15 -22.88 -1.15 -25.25
C LEU A 15 -22.65 -0.71 -26.70
N THR A 16 -21.77 -1.38 -27.46
CA THR A 16 -21.60 -1.11 -28.89
C THR A 16 -22.83 -1.53 -29.71
N GLN A 17 -23.48 -2.64 -29.36
CA GLN A 17 -24.63 -3.15 -30.11
C GLN A 17 -25.94 -2.41 -29.79
N HIS A 18 -26.13 -2.03 -28.52
CA HIS A 18 -27.39 -1.48 -28.03
C HIS A 18 -27.37 0.03 -27.84
N GLY A 19 -26.19 0.67 -27.89
CA GLY A 19 -26.03 2.08 -27.57
C GLY A 19 -26.05 2.32 -26.05
N PRO A 20 -26.32 3.56 -25.62
CA PRO A 20 -26.35 3.91 -24.20
C PRO A 20 -27.45 3.14 -23.45
N LEU A 21 -27.09 2.53 -22.32
CA LEU A 21 -28.00 1.75 -21.45
C LEU A 21 -27.81 2.14 -19.99
N ASP A 22 -28.85 2.07 -19.18
CA ASP A 22 -28.71 2.15 -17.72
C ASP A 22 -28.09 0.85 -17.15
N ALA A 23 -27.63 0.94 -15.90
CA ALA A 23 -26.95 -0.15 -15.20
C ALA A 23 -27.83 -1.41 -15.08
N ASP A 24 -29.13 -1.25 -14.83
CA ASP A 24 -30.09 -2.36 -14.71
C ASP A 24 -30.27 -3.11 -16.04
N ASP A 25 -30.36 -2.38 -17.15
CA ASP A 25 -30.46 -2.93 -18.51
C ASP A 25 -29.18 -3.66 -18.92
N ILE A 26 -28.01 -3.19 -18.46
CA ILE A 26 -26.73 -3.89 -18.67
C ILE A 26 -26.71 -5.19 -17.86
N ALA A 27 -27.07 -5.14 -16.57
CA ALA A 27 -27.15 -6.31 -15.70
C ALA A 27 -28.09 -7.38 -16.28
N ALA A 28 -29.27 -7.00 -16.75
CA ALA A 28 -30.22 -7.90 -17.40
C ALA A 28 -29.62 -8.58 -18.65
N ARG A 29 -28.82 -7.85 -19.43
CA ARG A 29 -28.17 -8.38 -20.64
C ARG A 29 -26.97 -9.26 -20.35
N LEU A 30 -26.22 -8.97 -19.29
CA LEU A 30 -25.17 -9.85 -18.77
C LEU A 30 -25.78 -11.17 -18.31
N GLN A 31 -26.92 -11.11 -17.62
CA GLN A 31 -27.68 -12.30 -17.21
C GLN A 31 -28.13 -13.14 -18.41
N ASP A 32 -28.72 -12.50 -19.42
CA ASP A 32 -29.12 -13.16 -20.68
C ASP A 32 -27.92 -13.75 -21.44
N GLY A 33 -26.73 -13.18 -21.25
CA GLY A 33 -25.45 -13.63 -21.79
C GLY A 33 -24.83 -14.83 -21.06
N GLY A 34 -25.42 -15.28 -19.94
CA GLY A 34 -24.95 -16.42 -19.15
C GLY A 34 -24.02 -16.08 -17.98
N VAL A 35 -23.91 -14.80 -17.60
CA VAL A 35 -23.19 -14.37 -16.39
C VAL A 35 -24.00 -14.78 -15.16
N ALA A 36 -23.37 -15.52 -14.24
CA ALA A 36 -24.05 -16.13 -13.10
C ALA A 36 -24.45 -15.14 -12.01
N ASP A 37 -23.67 -14.07 -11.83
CA ASP A 37 -23.91 -13.00 -10.87
C ASP A 37 -23.67 -11.64 -11.54
N PRO A 38 -24.69 -11.09 -12.23
CA PRO A 38 -24.57 -9.84 -12.97
C PRO A 38 -24.21 -8.65 -12.08
N ASP A 39 -24.77 -8.58 -10.87
CA ASP A 39 -24.60 -7.44 -9.96
C ASP A 39 -23.15 -7.38 -9.44
N ALA A 40 -22.58 -8.52 -9.03
CA ALA A 40 -21.19 -8.59 -8.59
C ALA A 40 -20.17 -8.33 -9.73
N VAL A 41 -20.56 -8.62 -10.97
CA VAL A 41 -19.74 -8.34 -12.16
C VAL A 41 -19.88 -6.89 -12.59
N LEU A 42 -21.06 -6.28 -12.43
CA LEU A 42 -21.38 -4.93 -12.87
C LEU A 42 -20.45 -3.89 -12.24
N ASP A 43 -20.25 -3.96 -10.92
CA ASP A 43 -19.34 -3.07 -10.20
C ASP A 43 -17.87 -3.22 -10.67
N GLN A 44 -17.48 -4.42 -11.10
CA GLN A 44 -16.14 -4.68 -11.63
C GLN A 44 -15.99 -4.25 -13.09
N VAL A 45 -17.03 -4.37 -13.91
CA VAL A 45 -16.95 -4.05 -15.35
C VAL A 45 -17.29 -2.61 -15.67
N LEU A 46 -17.97 -1.89 -14.77
CA LEU A 46 -18.19 -0.45 -14.86
C LEU A 46 -17.13 0.36 -14.08
N ASP A 47 -16.05 -0.30 -13.65
CA ASP A 47 -14.86 0.37 -13.15
C ASP A 47 -14.20 1.15 -14.30
N GLU A 48 -14.25 2.48 -14.20
CA GLU A 48 -13.74 3.41 -15.19
C GLU A 48 -12.21 3.35 -15.32
N ILE A 49 -11.51 2.86 -14.30
CA ILE A 49 -10.05 2.64 -14.32
C ILE A 49 -9.71 1.43 -15.20
N GLU A 50 -10.50 0.35 -15.09
CA GLU A 50 -10.23 -0.91 -15.78
C GLU A 50 -10.77 -0.94 -17.22
N CYS A 51 -11.78 -0.12 -17.55
CA CYS A 51 -12.40 -0.14 -18.87
C CYS A 51 -12.80 1.25 -19.41
N PRO A 52 -12.87 1.43 -20.75
CA PRO A 52 -13.25 2.70 -21.38
C PRO A 52 -14.78 2.88 -21.47
N ALA A 53 -15.54 2.27 -20.56
CA ALA A 53 -16.95 2.60 -20.41
C ALA A 53 -17.04 3.86 -19.54
N ARG A 54 -17.97 4.77 -19.87
CA ARG A 54 -18.22 5.98 -19.08
C ARG A 54 -19.70 6.25 -18.94
N GLN A 55 -20.04 6.89 -17.83
CA GLN A 55 -21.39 7.36 -17.57
C GLN A 55 -21.67 8.69 -18.30
N LEU A 56 -22.87 8.80 -18.88
CA LEU A 56 -23.41 10.02 -19.48
C LEU A 56 -24.10 10.88 -18.41
N VAL A 57 -24.43 12.13 -18.74
CA VAL A 57 -25.14 13.05 -17.84
C VAL A 57 -26.50 12.50 -17.40
N ASP A 58 -27.14 11.66 -18.22
CA ASP A 58 -28.41 11.02 -17.91
C ASP A 58 -28.27 9.61 -17.31
N GLU A 59 -27.13 9.35 -16.66
CA GLU A 59 -26.79 8.13 -15.92
C GLU A 59 -26.62 6.86 -16.77
N ARG A 60 -26.86 6.93 -18.09
CA ARG A 60 -26.64 5.81 -19.02
C ARG A 60 -25.16 5.62 -19.31
N TRP A 61 -24.74 4.39 -19.53
CA TRP A 61 -23.36 4.03 -19.84
C TRP A 61 -23.13 3.85 -21.33
N VAL A 62 -21.94 4.25 -21.79
CA VAL A 62 -21.51 4.07 -23.18
C VAL A 62 -20.14 3.42 -23.27
N TRP A 63 -19.88 2.74 -24.39
CA TRP A 63 -18.53 2.32 -24.75
C TRP A 63 -17.85 3.46 -25.50
N LEU A 64 -16.94 4.19 -24.84
CA LEU A 64 -16.32 5.39 -25.41
C LEU A 64 -15.69 5.18 -26.79
N PRO A 65 -14.95 4.09 -27.08
CA PRO A 65 -14.37 3.89 -28.41
C PRO A 65 -15.43 3.90 -29.52
N ALA A 66 -16.60 3.32 -29.28
CA ALA A 66 -17.70 3.32 -30.25
C ALA A 66 -18.33 4.72 -30.40
N VAL A 67 -18.39 5.50 -29.31
CA VAL A 67 -18.90 6.87 -29.30
C VAL A 67 -17.89 7.87 -29.87
N LEU A 68 -16.59 7.59 -29.89
CA LEU A 68 -15.58 8.58 -30.30
C LEU A 68 -14.97 8.30 -31.68
N THR A 69 -15.08 7.06 -32.18
CA THR A 69 -14.51 6.68 -33.48
C THR A 69 -14.93 7.66 -34.59
N GLY A 70 -13.92 8.21 -35.29
CA GLY A 70 -14.12 9.12 -36.42
C GLY A 70 -14.41 10.57 -36.05
N ARG A 71 -14.57 10.93 -34.77
CA ARG A 71 -14.78 12.31 -34.31
C ARG A 71 -13.46 13.06 -34.13
N VAL A 72 -13.50 14.38 -34.31
CA VAL A 72 -12.37 15.30 -34.14
C VAL A 72 -12.70 16.34 -33.09
N PHE A 73 -11.83 16.43 -32.10
CA PHE A 73 -11.83 17.51 -31.11
C PHE A 73 -10.67 18.44 -31.42
N THR A 74 -10.90 19.75 -31.34
CA THR A 74 -9.91 20.74 -31.75
C THR A 74 -9.45 21.59 -30.59
N HIS A 75 -8.17 21.92 -30.57
CA HIS A 75 -7.57 22.84 -29.62
C HIS A 75 -6.82 23.96 -30.35
N ARG A 76 -6.79 25.15 -29.74
CA ARG A 76 -6.07 26.31 -30.29
C ARG A 76 -4.71 26.43 -29.62
N VAL A 77 -3.66 26.23 -30.41
CA VAL A 77 -2.31 26.08 -29.87
C VAL A 77 -1.70 27.44 -29.47
N GLY A 78 -1.22 27.53 -28.24
CA GLY A 78 -0.47 28.62 -27.64
C GLY A 78 1.05 28.52 -27.82
N ALA A 79 1.75 29.54 -27.32
CA ALA A 79 3.21 29.66 -27.50
C ALA A 79 4.01 28.62 -26.68
N ALA A 80 3.59 28.32 -25.45
CA ALA A 80 4.26 27.35 -24.59
C ALA A 80 4.10 25.91 -25.14
N GLU A 81 2.89 25.56 -25.55
CA GLU A 81 2.55 24.30 -26.21
C GLU A 81 3.42 24.02 -27.45
N LEU A 82 3.61 25.03 -28.30
CA LEU A 82 4.50 24.94 -29.47
C LEU A 82 5.98 24.76 -29.11
N ALA A 83 6.42 25.34 -28.01
CA ALA A 83 7.82 25.27 -27.59
C ALA A 83 8.19 23.88 -27.07
N HIS A 84 7.23 23.17 -26.46
CA HIS A 84 7.46 21.93 -25.74
C HIS A 84 6.81 20.69 -26.39
N ASP A 85 6.07 20.86 -27.49
CA ASP A 85 5.25 19.81 -28.14
C ASP A 85 4.32 19.13 -27.12
N LEU A 86 3.52 19.94 -26.42
CA LEU A 86 2.44 19.52 -25.54
C LEU A 86 1.14 20.21 -25.96
N LEU A 87 -0.01 19.63 -25.61
CA LEU A 87 -1.32 20.25 -25.81
C LEU A 87 -2.08 20.27 -24.48
N THR A 88 -2.61 21.42 -24.08
CA THR A 88 -3.55 21.54 -22.97
C THR A 88 -4.80 20.75 -23.30
N VAL A 89 -5.21 19.91 -22.37
CA VAL A 89 -6.28 18.95 -22.59
C VAL A 89 -7.62 19.54 -22.18
N THR A 90 -7.69 20.16 -21.01
CA THR A 90 -8.94 20.66 -20.44
C THR A 90 -9.36 22.03 -20.97
N PRO A 91 -10.61 22.21 -21.44
CA PRO A 91 -11.66 21.19 -21.64
C PRO A 91 -11.74 20.64 -23.07
N ASP A 92 -10.89 21.13 -23.99
CA ASP A 92 -11.09 20.96 -25.44
C ASP A 92 -10.87 19.53 -25.93
N LEU A 93 -9.97 18.80 -25.27
CA LEU A 93 -9.50 17.48 -25.67
C LEU A 93 -9.86 16.38 -24.65
N ASP A 94 -10.32 16.73 -23.42
CA ASP A 94 -10.80 15.77 -22.41
C ASP A 94 -11.64 14.63 -23.02
N PRO A 95 -12.65 14.92 -23.88
CA PRO A 95 -13.56 13.87 -24.36
C PRO A 95 -12.89 12.78 -25.19
N ILE A 96 -11.67 12.99 -25.68
CA ILE A 96 -10.92 12.01 -26.48
C ILE A 96 -9.64 11.53 -25.79
N THR A 97 -9.01 12.35 -24.96
CA THR A 97 -7.81 11.98 -24.19
C THR A 97 -8.12 11.07 -23.03
N GLU A 98 -9.37 11.02 -22.55
CA GLU A 98 -9.84 10.02 -21.58
C GLU A 98 -9.46 8.59 -21.96
N LEU A 99 -9.48 8.27 -23.27
CA LEU A 99 -9.08 6.94 -23.75
C LEU A 99 -7.61 6.63 -23.43
N CYS A 100 -6.74 7.64 -23.35
CA CYS A 100 -5.32 7.49 -23.06
C CYS A 100 -5.05 6.97 -21.64
N GLU A 101 -6.03 6.95 -20.74
CA GLU A 101 -5.88 6.23 -19.48
C GLU A 101 -5.66 4.72 -19.71
N HIS A 102 -6.16 4.18 -20.82
CA HIS A 102 -6.01 2.77 -21.15
C HIS A 102 -4.83 2.53 -22.10
N ALA A 103 -3.96 1.59 -21.74
CA ALA A 103 -2.72 1.28 -22.46
C ALA A 103 -2.90 1.01 -23.97
N GLN A 104 -4.08 0.52 -24.38
CA GLN A 104 -4.43 0.26 -25.78
C GLN A 104 -4.57 1.54 -26.63
N TYR A 105 -4.87 2.69 -26.03
CA TYR A 105 -5.05 3.97 -26.73
C TYR A 105 -3.94 4.99 -26.47
N ARG A 106 -2.92 4.66 -25.65
CA ARG A 106 -1.72 5.48 -25.35
C ARG A 106 -0.74 5.66 -26.51
N ARG A 107 -1.20 5.51 -27.76
CA ARG A 107 -0.37 5.61 -28.96
C ARG A 107 -1.07 6.37 -30.06
N LEU A 108 -0.30 7.21 -30.74
CA LEU A 108 -0.69 7.78 -32.01
C LEU A 108 -0.66 6.71 -33.11
N ALA A 109 -1.35 6.96 -34.21
CA ALA A 109 -1.45 6.03 -35.34
C ALA A 109 -0.10 5.76 -36.05
N ASP A 110 0.92 6.58 -35.83
CA ASP A 110 2.28 6.35 -36.30
C ASP A 110 3.13 5.51 -35.31
N GLY A 111 2.53 5.11 -34.19
CA GLY A 111 3.12 4.29 -33.13
C GLY A 111 3.86 5.08 -32.05
N SER A 112 3.94 6.42 -32.14
CA SER A 112 4.52 7.24 -31.09
C SER A 112 3.62 7.23 -29.83
N PRO A 113 4.19 7.43 -28.63
CA PRO A 113 3.38 7.51 -27.42
C PRO A 113 2.50 8.77 -27.45
N ALA A 114 1.30 8.64 -26.90
CA ALA A 114 0.39 9.73 -26.55
C ALA A 114 0.12 9.59 -25.05
N GLN A 115 0.76 10.42 -24.24
CA GLN A 115 0.71 10.33 -22.78
C GLN A 115 0.07 11.60 -22.23
N VAL A 116 -1.02 11.43 -21.49
CA VAL A 116 -1.59 12.49 -20.65
C VAL A 116 -0.73 12.57 -19.40
N MET A 117 -0.41 13.80 -19.01
CA MET A 117 0.41 14.12 -17.86
C MET A 117 -0.31 15.13 -16.98
N LEU A 118 -0.07 15.02 -15.68
CA LEU A 118 -0.55 15.92 -14.64
C LEU A 118 0.66 16.56 -13.93
N ALA A 119 0.66 17.88 -13.80
CA ALA A 119 1.70 18.58 -13.05
C ALA A 119 1.74 18.05 -11.59
N GLU A 120 2.92 18.00 -10.97
CA GLU A 120 3.19 17.43 -9.63
C GLU A 120 3.25 15.88 -9.55
N PHE A 121 2.60 15.15 -10.47
CA PHE A 121 2.67 13.68 -10.49
C PHE A 121 3.73 13.15 -11.47
N ASP A 122 4.05 13.92 -12.51
CA ASP A 122 4.97 13.53 -13.57
C ASP A 122 6.27 14.37 -13.63
N ASP A 123 6.74 14.92 -12.50
CA ASP A 123 7.92 15.81 -12.43
C ASP A 123 9.16 15.22 -13.11
N THR A 124 9.39 13.91 -12.93
CA THR A 124 10.52 13.21 -13.55
C THR A 124 10.45 13.26 -15.08
N LEU A 125 9.25 13.25 -15.67
CA LEU A 125 9.04 13.32 -17.11
C LEU A 125 9.16 14.76 -17.62
N LEU A 126 8.69 15.74 -16.85
CA LEU A 126 8.88 17.18 -17.14
C LEU A 126 10.37 17.56 -17.13
N GLU A 127 11.12 17.13 -16.12
CA GLU A 127 12.57 17.31 -16.05
C GLU A 127 13.30 16.68 -17.24
N GLN A 128 12.91 15.46 -17.65
CA GLN A 128 13.50 14.78 -18.81
C GLN A 128 13.27 15.53 -20.12
N ARG A 129 12.16 16.28 -20.21
CA ARG A 129 11.78 17.06 -21.39
C ARG A 129 12.17 18.53 -21.31
N ASP A 130 12.78 18.98 -20.21
CA ASP A 130 13.14 20.39 -19.94
C ASP A 130 11.91 21.31 -20.09
N ILE A 131 10.77 20.87 -19.54
CA ILE A 131 9.50 21.62 -19.53
C ILE A 131 9.36 22.28 -18.14
N PRO A 132 9.19 23.60 -18.06
CA PRO A 132 8.92 24.26 -16.79
C PRO A 132 7.49 23.99 -16.34
N ASP A 133 7.28 23.82 -15.03
CA ASP A 133 5.96 23.54 -14.45
C ASP A 133 4.94 24.62 -14.81
N GLU A 134 5.37 25.89 -14.91
CA GLU A 134 4.48 27.00 -15.29
C GLU A 134 4.03 26.96 -16.77
N ALA A 135 4.61 26.07 -17.59
CA ALA A 135 4.22 25.86 -18.97
C ALA A 135 3.19 24.74 -19.16
N VAL A 136 2.84 24.01 -18.08
CA VAL A 136 1.86 22.92 -18.09
C VAL A 136 0.56 23.43 -17.48
N ASP A 137 -0.59 23.02 -18.02
CA ASP A 137 -1.87 23.32 -17.39
C ASP A 137 -1.95 22.57 -16.04
N PRO A 138 -2.48 23.19 -14.97
CA PRO A 138 -2.63 22.52 -13.68
C PRO A 138 -3.52 21.27 -13.68
N HIS A 139 -4.36 21.07 -14.71
CA HIS A 139 -5.17 19.86 -14.87
C HIS A 139 -4.40 18.86 -15.73
N GLU A 140 -4.52 18.90 -17.06
CA GLU A 140 -3.90 17.87 -17.89
C GLU A 140 -3.26 18.44 -19.16
N ALA A 141 -2.13 17.82 -19.53
CA ALA A 141 -1.46 18.08 -20.80
C ALA A 141 -1.17 16.77 -21.54
N LEU A 142 -1.48 16.74 -22.83
CA LEU A 142 -1.12 15.66 -23.74
C LEU A 142 0.29 15.91 -24.27
N LEU A 143 1.24 15.11 -23.79
CA LEU A 143 2.62 15.18 -24.26
C LEU A 143 2.77 14.48 -25.62
N LEU A 144 3.28 15.21 -26.60
CA LEU A 144 3.59 14.70 -27.93
C LEU A 144 5.07 14.39 -28.09
N ALA A 145 5.39 13.58 -29.10
CA ALA A 145 6.77 13.36 -29.51
C ALA A 145 7.41 14.71 -29.94
N PRO A 146 8.69 14.97 -29.64
CA PRO A 146 9.34 16.23 -30.00
C PRO A 146 9.29 16.48 -31.51
N GLY A 147 8.93 17.69 -31.91
CA GLY A 147 8.81 18.14 -33.29
C GLY A 147 7.50 17.76 -33.99
N THR A 148 6.51 17.20 -33.28
CA THR A 148 5.21 16.82 -33.86
C THR A 148 4.46 18.04 -34.42
N LEU A 149 4.30 19.10 -33.62
CA LEU A 149 3.60 20.31 -34.04
C LEU A 149 4.37 21.05 -35.14
N GLY A 150 5.71 21.03 -35.05
CA GLY A 150 6.60 21.55 -36.08
C GLY A 150 6.47 20.82 -37.42
N ALA A 151 6.34 19.49 -37.41
CA ALA A 151 6.15 18.68 -38.60
C ALA A 151 4.78 18.95 -39.28
N LEU A 152 3.75 19.21 -38.48
CA LEU A 152 2.41 19.63 -38.94
C LEU A 152 2.37 21.08 -39.44
N ARG A 153 3.46 21.84 -39.26
CA ARG A 153 3.60 23.26 -39.63
C ARG A 153 2.52 24.14 -38.99
N VAL A 154 2.16 23.82 -37.75
CA VAL A 154 1.24 24.58 -36.91
C VAL A 154 1.98 25.83 -36.40
N ALA A 155 1.29 26.96 -36.38
CA ALA A 155 1.76 28.21 -35.77
C ALA A 155 0.87 28.61 -34.59
N GLU A 156 1.33 29.56 -33.78
CA GLU A 156 0.57 30.04 -32.62
C GLU A 156 -0.80 30.58 -33.09
N GLY A 157 -1.87 30.12 -32.44
CA GLY A 157 -3.26 30.43 -32.76
C GLY A 157 -3.88 29.54 -33.84
N ASP A 158 -3.13 28.66 -34.50
CA ASP A 158 -3.69 27.65 -35.40
C ASP A 158 -4.46 26.57 -34.61
N LEU A 159 -5.36 25.87 -35.31
CA LEU A 159 -6.10 24.74 -34.75
C LEU A 159 -5.39 23.41 -35.02
N VAL A 160 -5.33 22.59 -33.98
CA VAL A 160 -4.96 21.17 -34.06
C VAL A 160 -6.19 20.35 -33.71
N GLY A 161 -6.41 19.27 -34.45
CA GLY A 161 -7.47 18.29 -34.22
C GLY A 161 -6.91 16.96 -33.77
N ILE A 162 -7.54 16.33 -32.79
CA ILE A 162 -7.28 14.95 -32.38
C ILE A 162 -8.46 14.08 -32.83
N ARG A 163 -8.15 13.00 -33.54
CA ARG A 163 -9.16 12.06 -34.06
C ARG A 163 -8.82 10.63 -33.66
N LEU A 164 -9.83 9.88 -33.24
CA LEU A 164 -9.72 8.43 -33.03
C LEU A 164 -9.95 7.69 -34.36
N THR A 165 -8.97 6.87 -34.75
CA THR A 165 -9.02 6.00 -35.94
C THR A 165 -8.84 4.54 -35.55
N ASP A 166 -9.09 3.62 -36.49
CA ASP A 166 -8.83 2.19 -36.31
C ASP A 166 -7.36 1.85 -36.00
N GLN A 167 -6.42 2.79 -36.21
CA GLN A 167 -4.99 2.62 -35.93
C GLN A 167 -4.54 3.36 -34.65
N GLY A 168 -5.45 4.00 -33.93
CA GLY A 168 -5.14 4.84 -32.77
C GLY A 168 -5.44 6.33 -33.02
N LEU A 169 -4.93 7.19 -32.13
CA LEU A 169 -5.16 8.62 -32.19
C LEU A 169 -4.32 9.28 -33.29
N THR A 170 -4.88 10.28 -33.98
CA THR A 170 -4.13 11.08 -34.96
C THR A 170 -4.21 12.54 -34.60
N VAL A 171 -3.07 13.24 -34.65
CA VAL A 171 -2.97 14.68 -34.50
C VAL A 171 -2.87 15.31 -35.90
N GLU A 172 -3.82 16.18 -36.24
CA GLU A 172 -3.91 16.83 -37.55
C GLU A 172 -4.04 18.35 -37.46
N ARG A 173 -3.48 19.09 -38.41
CA ARG A 173 -3.71 20.54 -38.50
C ARG A 173 -5.08 20.80 -39.12
N VAL A 174 -5.91 21.58 -38.44
CA VAL A 174 -7.24 21.97 -38.90
C VAL A 174 -7.17 23.36 -39.52
N SER A 175 -7.59 23.47 -40.79
CA SER A 175 -7.51 24.74 -41.55
C SER A 175 -8.79 25.56 -41.47
N ASP A 176 -9.94 24.88 -41.44
CA ASP A 176 -11.27 25.49 -41.35
C ASP A 176 -12.10 24.65 -40.38
N ALA A 177 -12.68 25.31 -39.37
CA ALA A 177 -13.64 24.71 -38.45
C ALA A 177 -15.06 25.14 -38.84
N GLY A 178 -16.02 24.22 -38.74
CA GLY A 178 -17.44 24.49 -38.97
C GLY A 178 -18.06 25.42 -37.91
N PRO A 179 -19.37 25.70 -37.96
CA PRO A 179 -20.04 26.48 -36.93
C PRO A 179 -20.26 25.65 -35.65
N GLY A 180 -19.85 26.18 -34.49
CA GLY A 180 -20.05 25.52 -33.19
C GLY A 180 -21.42 25.74 -32.53
N GLY A 181 -22.27 26.61 -33.08
CA GLY A 181 -23.51 27.04 -32.41
C GLY A 181 -24.54 25.94 -32.15
N GLU A 182 -24.59 24.88 -32.97
CA GLU A 182 -25.45 23.71 -32.69
C GLU A 182 -24.93 22.91 -31.49
N VAL A 183 -23.60 22.78 -31.35
CA VAL A 183 -22.98 22.06 -30.24
C VAL A 183 -23.29 22.78 -28.92
N GLY A 184 -23.06 24.09 -28.84
CA GLY A 184 -23.37 24.87 -27.63
C GLY A 184 -24.84 24.78 -27.21
N ALA A 185 -25.76 24.80 -28.18
CA ALA A 185 -27.19 24.66 -27.89
C ALA A 185 -27.58 23.27 -27.35
N ARG A 186 -26.89 22.21 -27.79
CA ARG A 186 -27.13 20.85 -27.32
C ARG A 186 -26.50 20.61 -25.96
N LEU A 187 -25.27 21.05 -25.73
CA LEU A 187 -24.63 21.01 -24.42
C LEU A 187 -25.49 21.73 -23.39
N ALA A 188 -25.98 22.94 -23.70
CA ALA A 188 -26.87 23.66 -22.80
C ALA A 188 -28.18 22.92 -22.47
N ALA A 189 -28.64 22.01 -23.34
CA ALA A 189 -29.86 21.25 -23.13
C ALA A 189 -29.66 20.00 -22.26
N THR A 190 -28.41 19.56 -22.05
CA THR A 190 -28.09 18.43 -21.17
C THR A 190 -27.87 18.84 -19.72
N LEU A 191 -27.62 20.13 -19.44
CA LEU A 191 -27.23 20.60 -18.10
C LEU A 191 -28.44 20.85 -17.18
N ASP A 192 -28.29 20.47 -15.92
CA ASP A 192 -29.15 20.91 -14.83
C ASP A 192 -28.77 22.35 -14.39
N PRO A 193 -29.74 23.24 -14.11
CA PRO A 193 -29.47 24.55 -13.53
C PRO A 193 -28.92 24.53 -12.09
N GLU A 194 -29.15 23.47 -11.31
CA GLU A 194 -28.82 23.38 -9.88
C GLU A 194 -27.48 22.69 -9.60
N GLU A 195 -26.88 22.01 -10.59
CA GLU A 195 -25.60 21.31 -10.46
C GLU A 195 -24.74 21.43 -11.72
N PRO A 196 -23.40 21.41 -11.60
CA PRO A 196 -22.51 21.31 -12.75
C PRO A 196 -22.37 19.84 -13.15
N HIS A 197 -21.96 19.61 -14.40
CA HIS A 197 -21.63 18.27 -14.90
C HIS A 197 -20.21 18.27 -15.47
N TYR A 198 -19.57 17.10 -15.47
CA TYR A 198 -18.32 16.91 -16.20
C TYR A 198 -18.52 17.27 -17.68
N PHE A 199 -17.60 18.06 -18.21
CA PHE A 199 -17.73 18.66 -19.54
C PHE A 199 -17.73 17.57 -20.62
N ASP A 200 -16.78 16.65 -20.54
CA ASP A 200 -16.67 15.48 -21.40
C ASP A 200 -17.89 14.56 -21.34
N ALA A 201 -18.49 14.31 -20.16
CA ALA A 201 -19.73 13.57 -20.02
C ALA A 201 -20.88 14.25 -20.79
N ALA A 202 -20.99 15.58 -20.73
CA ALA A 202 -21.96 16.33 -21.53
C ALA A 202 -21.67 16.21 -23.04
N VAL A 203 -20.40 16.22 -23.43
CA VAL A 203 -19.96 16.02 -24.83
C VAL A 203 -20.29 14.60 -25.32
N TRP A 204 -20.02 13.56 -24.54
CA TRP A 204 -20.37 12.18 -24.87
C TRP A 204 -21.88 12.00 -24.96
N THR A 205 -22.64 12.67 -24.10
CA THR A 205 -24.11 12.65 -24.13
C THR A 205 -24.62 13.17 -25.46
N VAL A 206 -24.18 14.35 -25.90
CA VAL A 206 -24.60 14.90 -27.20
C VAL A 206 -24.07 14.09 -28.38
N CYS A 207 -22.89 13.46 -28.25
CA CYS A 207 -22.33 12.55 -29.25
C CYS A 207 -23.14 11.26 -29.41
N ALA A 208 -23.62 10.70 -28.30
CA ALA A 208 -24.46 9.51 -28.28
C ALA A 208 -25.85 9.79 -28.88
N GLU A 209 -26.40 10.98 -28.64
CA GLU A 209 -27.68 11.42 -29.23
C GLU A 209 -27.57 11.75 -30.71
N ASN A 210 -26.44 12.30 -31.16
CA ASN A 210 -26.22 12.70 -32.55
C ASN A 210 -24.88 12.19 -33.10
N PRO A 211 -24.89 11.06 -33.84
CA PRO A 211 -23.69 10.45 -34.42
C PRO A 211 -22.94 11.30 -35.45
N GLN A 212 -23.49 12.44 -35.90
CA GLN A 212 -22.85 13.35 -36.87
C GLN A 212 -22.11 14.50 -36.20
N LEU A 213 -22.23 14.69 -34.89
CA LEU A 213 -21.45 15.74 -34.20
C LEU A 213 -19.97 15.37 -34.19
N PHE A 214 -19.13 16.38 -34.37
CA PHE A 214 -17.66 16.28 -34.37
C PHE A 214 -17.06 15.39 -35.48
N THR A 215 -17.83 14.85 -36.43
CA THR A 215 -17.24 14.10 -37.55
C THR A 215 -16.41 15.00 -38.47
N ASP A 216 -16.85 16.24 -38.61
CA ASP A 216 -16.09 17.36 -39.17
C ASP A 216 -15.59 18.26 -38.02
N PRO A 217 -14.40 18.87 -38.14
CA PRO A 217 -13.87 19.77 -37.12
C PRO A 217 -14.79 20.97 -36.85
N VAL A 218 -15.09 21.22 -35.58
CA VAL A 218 -15.74 22.43 -35.06
C VAL A 218 -14.72 23.28 -34.30
N PRO A 219 -15.04 24.50 -33.82
CA PRO A 219 -14.12 25.25 -32.98
C PRO A 219 -13.89 24.53 -31.64
N PRO A 220 -12.82 24.88 -30.90
CA PRO A 220 -12.57 24.33 -29.57
C PRO A 220 -13.79 24.43 -28.65
N LEU A 221 -14.00 23.42 -27.79
CA LEU A 221 -15.18 23.32 -26.93
C LEU A 221 -15.29 24.52 -25.98
N SER A 222 -14.16 24.97 -25.45
CA SER A 222 -14.03 26.20 -24.67
C SER A 222 -14.59 27.42 -25.41
N GLU A 223 -14.20 27.62 -26.68
CA GLU A 223 -14.71 28.72 -27.52
C GLU A 223 -16.22 28.59 -27.78
N ILE A 224 -16.70 27.37 -28.04
CA ILE A 224 -18.13 27.11 -28.28
C ILE A 224 -18.96 27.47 -27.05
N VAL A 225 -18.51 27.06 -25.86
CA VAL A 225 -19.17 27.30 -24.58
C VAL A 225 -19.15 28.78 -24.23
N ASP A 226 -17.99 29.44 -24.39
CA ASP A 226 -17.83 30.86 -24.12
C ASP A 226 -18.72 31.72 -25.05
N ASP A 227 -18.78 31.37 -26.35
CA ASP A 227 -19.64 32.06 -27.35
C ASP A 227 -21.14 31.85 -27.09
N TYR A 228 -21.54 30.66 -26.64
CA TYR A 228 -22.93 30.40 -26.27
C TYR A 228 -23.27 31.05 -24.91
N GLY A 229 -22.27 31.24 -24.06
CA GLY A 229 -22.33 31.82 -22.73
C GLY A 229 -22.83 30.86 -21.66
N LEU A 230 -22.30 29.62 -21.66
CA LEU A 230 -22.32 28.72 -20.51
C LEU A 230 -21.13 29.03 -19.59
N GLU A 231 -21.17 28.57 -18.33
CA GLU A 231 -20.05 28.73 -17.39
C GLU A 231 -19.21 27.45 -17.36
N ARG A 232 -17.90 27.58 -17.17
CA ARG A 232 -16.98 26.45 -17.03
C ARG A 232 -15.89 26.74 -16.00
N ARG A 233 -15.41 25.70 -15.32
CA ARG A 233 -14.28 25.76 -14.39
C ARG A 233 -13.55 24.41 -14.37
N GLY A 234 -12.32 24.37 -14.87
CA GLY A 234 -11.60 23.10 -15.07
C GLY A 234 -12.42 22.16 -15.96
N GLU A 235 -12.61 20.93 -15.48
CA GLU A 235 -13.42 19.86 -16.06
C GLU A 235 -14.95 20.07 -15.95
N TRP A 236 -15.41 21.08 -15.22
CA TRP A 236 -16.83 21.28 -14.94
C TRP A 236 -17.49 22.25 -15.93
N LEU A 237 -18.70 21.90 -16.36
CA LEU A 237 -19.58 22.68 -17.21
C LEU A 237 -20.92 22.96 -16.52
N ALA A 238 -21.40 24.20 -16.57
CA ALA A 238 -22.63 24.62 -15.92
C ALA A 238 -23.42 25.66 -16.72
N THR A 239 -24.68 25.85 -16.33
CA THR A 239 -25.53 26.88 -16.93
C THR A 239 -25.05 28.30 -16.63
N ARG A 240 -25.51 29.28 -17.40
CA ARG A 240 -25.09 30.69 -17.26
C ARG A 240 -25.31 31.23 -15.84
N GLY A 241 -24.28 31.83 -15.25
CA GLY A 241 -24.34 32.44 -13.93
C GLY A 241 -24.33 31.45 -12.76
N PHE A 242 -23.93 30.20 -12.99
CA PHE A 242 -23.73 29.20 -11.94
C PHE A 242 -22.62 29.64 -10.96
N ASP A 243 -22.85 29.41 -9.66
CA ASP A 243 -21.91 29.77 -8.59
C ASP A 243 -21.12 28.54 -8.14
N PHE A 244 -19.99 28.30 -8.83
CA PHE A 244 -19.11 27.18 -8.50
C PHE A 244 -18.52 27.26 -7.10
N ASP A 245 -18.30 28.46 -6.55
CA ASP A 245 -17.73 28.61 -5.20
C ASP A 245 -18.75 28.17 -4.15
N ALA A 246 -20.02 28.56 -4.31
CA ALA A 246 -21.10 28.11 -3.44
C ALA A 246 -21.33 26.60 -3.55
N TRP A 247 -21.39 26.06 -4.78
CA TRP A 247 -21.58 24.63 -4.99
C TRP A 247 -20.44 23.80 -4.40
N GLN A 248 -19.18 24.15 -4.66
CA GLN A 248 -18.03 23.42 -4.10
C GLN A 248 -18.02 23.48 -2.57
N PHE A 249 -18.46 24.60 -2.00
CA PHE A 249 -18.62 24.71 -0.56
C PHE A 249 -19.69 23.76 -0.01
N ASP A 250 -20.85 23.67 -0.67
CA ASP A 250 -21.92 22.76 -0.30
C ASP A 250 -21.50 21.28 -0.45
N GLN A 251 -20.74 20.94 -1.50
CA GLN A 251 -20.17 19.60 -1.68
C GLN A 251 -19.19 19.24 -0.57
N GLY A 252 -18.30 20.18 -0.18
CA GLY A 252 -17.39 19.98 0.94
C GLY A 252 -18.12 19.74 2.26
N CYS A 253 -19.22 20.46 2.49
CA CYS A 253 -20.09 20.22 3.65
C CYS A 253 -20.77 18.85 3.59
N ALA A 254 -21.31 18.45 2.43
CA ALA A 254 -21.96 17.16 2.25
C ALA A 254 -20.99 16.00 2.46
N ALA A 255 -19.77 16.10 1.91
CA ALA A 255 -18.72 15.09 2.08
C ALA A 255 -18.32 14.92 3.55
N LEU A 256 -18.21 16.02 4.31
CA LEU A 256 -17.95 15.94 5.75
C LEU A 256 -19.13 15.38 6.54
N ALA A 257 -20.36 15.75 6.17
CA ALA A 257 -21.57 15.24 6.79
C ALA A 257 -21.67 13.72 6.64
N GLU A 258 -21.40 13.19 5.44
CA GLU A 258 -21.40 11.76 5.17
C GLU A 258 -20.26 11.04 5.90
N ARG A 259 -19.02 11.55 5.78
CA ARG A 259 -17.83 10.90 6.36
C ARG A 259 -17.90 10.77 7.88
N HIS A 260 -18.47 11.77 8.55
CA HIS A 260 -18.47 11.88 10.02
C HIS A 260 -19.86 11.76 10.65
N ASP A 261 -20.90 11.43 9.88
CA ASP A 261 -22.30 11.35 10.31
C ASP A 261 -22.78 12.64 11.03
N LEU A 262 -22.43 13.79 10.46
CA LEU A 262 -22.79 15.11 11.01
C LEU A 262 -24.12 15.61 10.43
N ASP A 263 -24.83 16.43 11.21
CA ASP A 263 -25.92 17.21 10.64
C ASP A 263 -25.40 18.37 9.77
N ALA A 264 -26.29 18.96 8.97
CA ALA A 264 -25.91 20.01 8.02
C ALA A 264 -25.38 21.29 8.69
N GLU A 265 -25.80 21.60 9.92
CA GLU A 265 -25.33 22.80 10.64
C GLU A 265 -23.91 22.58 11.17
N ASP A 266 -23.65 21.41 11.73
CA ASP A 266 -22.34 21.01 12.24
C ASP A 266 -21.32 20.84 11.10
N ALA A 267 -21.71 20.20 9.99
CA ALA A 267 -20.86 20.07 8.81
C ALA A 267 -20.51 21.43 8.19
N PHE A 268 -21.49 22.33 8.06
CA PHE A 268 -21.26 23.71 7.62
C PHE A 268 -20.27 24.43 8.54
N ALA A 269 -20.44 24.29 9.85
CA ALA A 269 -19.59 24.95 10.82
C ALA A 269 -18.15 24.43 10.76
N LEU A 270 -17.98 23.11 10.73
CA LEU A 270 -16.69 22.45 10.62
C LEU A 270 -15.98 22.83 9.31
N PHE A 271 -16.67 22.72 8.17
CA PHE A 271 -16.08 23.05 6.87
C PHE A 271 -15.66 24.52 6.80
N THR A 272 -16.47 25.45 7.33
CA THR A 272 -16.09 26.87 7.41
C THR A 272 -14.81 27.08 8.21
N LEU A 273 -14.66 26.37 9.33
CA LEU A 273 -13.46 26.45 10.18
C LEU A 273 -12.23 25.85 9.47
N ILE A 274 -12.39 24.74 8.74
CA ILE A 274 -11.34 24.15 7.90
C ILE A 274 -10.90 25.13 6.83
N ARG A 275 -11.82 25.76 6.08
CA ARG A 275 -11.46 26.76 5.05
C ARG A 275 -10.75 27.99 5.64
N PHE A 276 -11.09 28.38 6.87
CA PHE A 276 -10.38 29.44 7.57
C PHE A 276 -8.97 29.00 7.98
N TYR A 277 -8.82 27.76 8.45
CA TYR A 277 -7.52 27.14 8.69
C TYR A 277 -6.67 27.08 7.41
N ASP A 278 -7.21 26.59 6.29
CA ASP A 278 -6.51 26.50 4.99
C ASP A 278 -5.96 27.87 4.58
N ARG A 279 -6.75 28.92 4.80
CA ARG A 279 -6.32 30.29 4.49
C ARG A 279 -5.12 30.73 5.33
N ILE A 280 -5.07 30.35 6.61
CA ILE A 280 -3.92 30.62 7.48
C ILE A 280 -2.73 29.77 7.04
N SER A 281 -2.94 28.50 6.73
CA SER A 281 -1.91 27.58 6.23
C SER A 281 -1.24 28.12 4.97
N LEU A 282 -2.04 28.56 3.98
CA LEU A 282 -1.54 29.18 2.74
C LEU A 282 -0.72 30.46 3.00
N LEU A 283 -1.10 31.28 3.98
CA LEU A 283 -0.33 32.48 4.34
C LEU A 283 1.04 32.12 4.95
N ILE A 284 1.10 31.03 5.71
CA ILE A 284 2.35 30.53 6.30
C ILE A 284 3.22 29.91 5.20
N ALA A 285 2.64 29.06 4.34
CA ALA A 285 3.35 28.44 3.22
C ALA A 285 3.98 29.51 2.29
N ALA A 286 3.23 30.53 1.91
CA ALA A 286 3.72 31.63 1.07
C ALA A 286 4.86 32.44 1.72
N ALA A 287 4.93 32.49 3.05
CA ALA A 287 6.03 33.15 3.76
C ALA A 287 7.25 32.22 3.95
N ALA A 288 7.04 30.90 3.97
CA ALA A 288 8.08 29.88 4.21
C ALA A 288 9.09 29.75 3.06
N GLU A 289 8.75 30.19 1.85
CA GLU A 289 9.66 30.16 0.70
C GLU A 289 10.82 31.17 0.81
N GLU A 290 10.71 32.22 1.65
CA GLU A 290 11.62 33.36 1.64
C GLU A 290 12.35 33.64 2.98
N GLU A 291 11.97 32.99 4.10
CA GLU A 291 12.36 33.44 5.45
C GLU A 291 12.58 32.29 6.48
N SER A 292 13.17 32.61 7.64
CA SER A 292 13.30 31.66 8.77
C SER A 292 11.96 31.42 9.49
N PRO A 293 11.73 30.29 10.20
CA PRO A 293 10.43 29.98 10.82
C PRO A 293 9.85 31.08 11.73
N GLU A 294 10.69 31.83 12.44
CA GLU A 294 10.26 32.95 13.28
C GLU A 294 9.78 34.16 12.45
N GLU A 295 10.44 34.41 11.32
CA GLU A 295 10.10 35.47 10.37
C GLU A 295 8.82 35.12 9.59
N VAL A 296 8.66 33.86 9.17
CA VAL A 296 7.45 33.30 8.55
C VAL A 296 6.22 33.56 9.42
N VAL A 297 6.30 33.19 10.71
CA VAL A 297 5.20 33.41 11.66
C VAL A 297 4.95 34.90 11.84
N ALA A 298 5.98 35.73 11.94
CA ALA A 298 5.83 37.18 12.08
C ALA A 298 5.18 37.84 10.84
N ALA A 299 5.55 37.40 9.64
CA ALA A 299 4.98 37.87 8.37
C ALA A 299 3.52 37.43 8.21
N ALA A 300 3.21 36.17 8.54
CA ALA A 300 1.85 35.65 8.59
C ALA A 300 1.01 36.47 9.58
N VAL A 301 1.46 36.62 10.84
CA VAL A 301 0.80 37.45 11.86
C VAL A 301 0.59 38.88 11.36
N GLY A 302 1.58 39.49 10.70
CA GLY A 302 1.43 40.81 10.08
C GLY A 302 0.27 40.87 9.09
N SER A 303 0.12 39.86 8.24
CA SER A 303 -0.97 39.74 7.26
C SER A 303 -2.34 39.51 7.90
N LEU A 304 -2.38 38.88 9.08
CA LEU A 304 -3.61 38.66 9.86
C LEU A 304 -4.10 39.91 10.60
N THR A 305 -3.30 40.99 10.69
CA THR A 305 -3.70 42.24 11.38
C THR A 305 -4.43 43.26 10.49
N THR A 306 -4.87 42.83 9.31
CA THR A 306 -5.60 43.72 8.39
C THR A 306 -7.07 43.87 8.80
N PRO A 307 -7.70 45.04 8.58
CA PRO A 307 -9.12 45.24 8.90
C PRO A 307 -10.08 44.27 8.19
N GLU A 308 -9.69 43.79 7.01
CA GLU A 308 -10.44 42.79 6.25
C GLU A 308 -10.38 41.43 6.94
N PHE A 309 -9.20 41.03 7.42
CA PHE A 309 -9.02 39.80 8.17
C PHE A 309 -9.72 39.86 9.53
N ASP A 310 -9.67 40.98 10.26
CA ASP A 310 -10.39 41.16 11.53
C ASP A 310 -11.91 40.96 11.36
N ASN A 311 -12.47 41.45 10.24
CA ASN A 311 -13.89 41.25 9.93
C ASN A 311 -14.20 39.78 9.62
N LEU A 312 -13.32 39.11 8.86
CA LEU A 312 -13.45 37.68 8.57
C LEU A 312 -13.36 36.83 9.85
N ALA A 313 -12.34 37.06 10.68
CA ALA A 313 -12.18 36.39 11.97
C ALA A 313 -13.39 36.64 12.89
N GLY A 314 -13.98 37.84 12.87
CA GLY A 314 -15.21 38.13 13.60
C GLY A 314 -16.44 37.38 13.07
N LEU A 315 -16.51 37.08 11.77
CA LEU A 315 -17.55 36.25 11.18
C LEU A 315 -17.34 34.77 11.53
N VAL A 316 -16.11 34.27 11.35
CA VAL A 316 -15.70 32.90 11.69
C VAL A 316 -15.88 32.64 13.19
N GLY A 317 -15.62 33.61 14.06
CA GLY A 317 -15.85 33.50 15.50
C GLY A 317 -17.31 33.21 15.89
N LYS A 318 -18.29 33.58 15.03
CA LYS A 318 -19.70 33.20 15.23
C LYS A 318 -19.94 31.72 14.94
N VAL A 319 -19.23 31.19 13.93
CA VAL A 319 -19.27 29.76 13.56
C VAL A 319 -18.44 28.94 14.55
N GLY A 320 -17.34 29.48 15.04
CA GLY A 320 -16.48 28.88 16.06
C GLY A 320 -17.16 28.63 17.42
N VAL A 321 -18.41 29.07 17.61
CA VAL A 321 -19.30 28.57 18.68
C VAL A 321 -19.43 27.06 18.65
N ALA A 322 -19.45 26.47 17.46
CA ALA A 322 -19.62 25.03 17.26
C ALA A 322 -18.50 24.22 17.95
N LEU A 323 -17.30 24.79 18.09
CA LEU A 323 -16.20 24.19 18.86
C LEU A 323 -16.49 24.06 20.37
N ALA A 324 -17.64 24.51 20.85
CA ALA A 324 -18.12 24.13 22.18
C ALA A 324 -18.49 22.64 22.28
N GLU A 325 -18.79 21.99 21.15
CA GLU A 325 -18.96 20.55 21.03
C GLU A 325 -17.59 19.88 20.87
N PRO A 326 -17.15 19.03 21.82
CA PRO A 326 -15.84 18.38 21.75
C PRO A 326 -15.60 17.60 20.45
N LEU A 327 -16.62 16.91 19.91
CA LEU A 327 -16.49 16.14 18.67
C LEU A 327 -16.02 17.02 17.50
N LEU A 328 -16.57 18.23 17.34
CA LEU A 328 -16.19 19.12 16.25
C LEU A 328 -14.76 19.66 16.39
N ALA A 329 -14.27 19.84 17.62
CA ALA A 329 -12.87 20.21 17.84
C ALA A 329 -11.92 19.06 17.46
N GLU A 330 -12.27 17.81 17.80
CA GLU A 330 -11.51 16.62 17.43
C GLU A 330 -11.48 16.42 15.91
N LEU A 331 -12.64 16.50 15.25
CA LEU A 331 -12.75 16.39 13.79
C LEU A 331 -11.99 17.51 13.07
N LEU A 332 -11.97 18.74 13.62
CA LEU A 332 -11.16 19.81 13.06
C LEU A 332 -9.68 19.44 13.04
N VAL A 333 -9.14 18.85 14.11
CA VAL A 333 -7.74 18.38 14.12
C VAL A 333 -7.52 17.27 13.10
N ALA A 334 -8.44 16.32 13.00
CA ALA A 334 -8.37 15.19 12.07
C ALA A 334 -8.35 15.65 10.59
N GLU A 335 -9.15 16.66 10.24
CA GLU A 335 -9.26 17.17 8.87
C GLU A 335 -8.21 18.24 8.50
N THR A 336 -7.49 18.80 9.48
CA THR A 336 -6.54 19.90 9.22
C THR A 336 -5.08 19.54 9.43
N VAL A 337 -4.75 18.67 10.39
CA VAL A 337 -3.34 18.48 10.78
C VAL A 337 -2.82 17.09 10.39
N GLY A 338 -2.04 17.05 9.31
CA GLY A 338 -1.16 15.93 8.92
C GLY A 338 0.20 15.94 9.64
N THR A 339 1.22 15.31 9.04
CA THR A 339 2.61 15.28 9.54
C THR A 339 3.43 16.52 9.14
N GLU A 340 2.85 17.44 8.36
CA GLU A 340 3.53 18.62 7.85
C GLU A 340 3.72 19.73 8.90
N SER A 341 4.92 20.31 8.93
CA SER A 341 5.30 21.36 9.89
C SER A 341 4.49 22.65 9.74
N VAL A 342 4.13 23.02 8.50
CA VAL A 342 3.33 24.22 8.18
C VAL A 342 1.94 24.12 8.80
N GLY A 343 1.29 22.97 8.65
CA GLY A 343 -0.06 22.75 9.16
C GLY A 343 -0.15 22.81 10.69
N VAL A 344 0.88 22.34 11.40
CA VAL A 344 0.94 22.40 12.87
C VAL A 344 1.04 23.85 13.36
N VAL A 345 1.89 24.66 12.71
CA VAL A 345 2.03 26.10 13.04
C VAL A 345 0.73 26.85 12.73
N ALA A 346 0.09 26.53 11.60
CA ALA A 346 -1.20 27.10 11.22
C ALA A 346 -2.27 26.83 12.27
N LEU A 347 -2.31 25.63 12.86
CA LEU A 347 -3.30 25.29 13.89
C LEU A 347 -3.10 26.13 15.16
N GLY A 348 -1.86 26.31 15.59
CA GLY A 348 -1.54 27.14 16.76
C GLY A 348 -2.00 28.59 16.58
N LEU A 349 -1.75 29.17 15.40
CA LEU A 349 -2.14 30.54 15.06
C LEU A 349 -3.65 30.68 14.87
N PHE A 350 -4.30 29.72 14.18
CA PHE A 350 -5.75 29.62 14.05
C PHE A 350 -6.42 29.68 15.43
N ALA A 351 -5.95 28.86 16.37
CA ALA A 351 -6.54 28.78 17.69
C ALA A 351 -6.32 30.07 18.52
N GLU A 352 -5.17 30.74 18.36
CA GLU A 352 -4.91 32.05 18.99
C GLU A 352 -5.83 33.15 18.47
N VAL A 353 -5.99 33.25 17.15
CA VAL A 353 -6.90 34.22 16.52
C VAL A 353 -8.34 33.98 16.99
N LEU A 354 -8.78 32.72 16.96
CA LEU A 354 -10.15 32.35 17.21
C LEU A 354 -10.56 32.56 18.69
N GLU A 355 -9.67 32.30 19.66
CA GLU A 355 -9.97 32.38 21.10
C GLU A 355 -10.58 33.73 21.52
N SER A 356 -10.12 34.82 20.92
CA SER A 356 -10.59 36.18 21.22
C SER A 356 -11.99 36.48 20.67
N THR A 357 -12.39 35.76 19.62
CA THR A 357 -13.63 35.99 18.86
C THR A 357 -14.77 35.06 19.30
N VAL A 358 -14.45 33.88 19.82
CA VAL A 358 -15.44 32.89 20.26
C VAL A 358 -15.93 33.12 21.70
N PRO A 359 -17.16 32.69 22.04
CA PRO A 359 -17.67 32.82 23.39
C PRO A 359 -16.95 31.87 24.35
N ARG A 360 -17.10 32.15 25.65
CA ARG A 360 -16.38 31.46 26.73
C ARG A 360 -16.42 29.92 26.66
N PRO A 361 -17.53 29.24 26.32
CA PRO A 361 -17.54 27.80 26.17
C PRO A 361 -16.52 27.33 25.11
N ALA A 362 -16.62 27.79 23.87
CA ALA A 362 -15.72 27.39 22.79
C ALA A 362 -14.23 27.73 22.99
N ARG A 363 -13.86 28.60 23.93
CA ARG A 363 -12.45 28.94 24.18
C ARG A 363 -11.62 27.77 24.73
N VAL A 364 -12.25 26.79 25.37
CA VAL A 364 -11.53 25.61 25.88
C VAL A 364 -11.01 24.79 24.71
N ALA A 365 -11.78 24.66 23.63
CA ALA A 365 -11.31 24.04 22.39
C ALA A 365 -10.11 24.78 21.81
N CYS A 366 -10.12 26.13 21.77
CA CYS A 366 -8.94 26.88 21.31
C CYS A 366 -7.69 26.59 22.15
N ARG A 367 -7.83 26.45 23.48
CA ARG A 367 -6.70 26.07 24.36
C ARG A 367 -6.22 24.66 24.09
N TRP A 368 -7.14 23.73 23.88
CA TRP A 368 -6.80 22.35 23.50
C TRP A 368 -6.12 22.26 22.14
N LEU A 369 -6.64 22.94 21.10
CA LEU A 369 -6.02 23.01 19.76
C LEU A 369 -4.58 23.54 19.83
N ARG A 370 -4.34 24.58 20.64
CA ARG A 370 -2.98 25.07 20.90
C ARG A 370 -2.10 24.03 21.59
N ALA A 371 -2.64 23.26 22.53
CA ALA A 371 -1.90 22.18 23.16
C ALA A 371 -1.51 21.09 22.17
N VAL A 372 -2.42 20.69 21.28
CA VAL A 372 -2.15 19.74 20.18
C VAL A 372 -1.02 20.26 19.29
N ALA A 373 -1.08 21.53 18.86
CA ALA A 373 -0.04 22.13 18.04
C ALA A 373 1.33 22.17 18.77
N LEU A 374 1.35 22.56 20.05
CA LEU A 374 2.57 22.63 20.86
C LEU A 374 3.19 21.26 21.10
N GLU A 375 2.38 20.23 21.30
CA GLU A 375 2.87 18.86 21.42
C GLU A 375 3.52 18.38 20.12
N ARG A 376 2.89 18.63 18.97
CA ARG A 376 3.40 18.19 17.65
C ARG A 376 4.73 18.87 17.27
N ILE A 377 5.01 20.08 17.78
CA ILE A 377 6.33 20.72 17.62
C ILE A 377 7.33 20.35 18.74
N GLY A 378 6.96 19.45 19.66
CA GLY A 378 7.81 18.93 20.72
C GLY A 378 7.85 19.74 22.02
N ASP A 379 7.10 20.84 22.16
CA ASP A 379 7.04 21.61 23.42
C ASP A 379 5.94 21.07 24.35
N ILE A 380 6.19 19.87 24.90
CA ILE A 380 5.25 19.19 25.78
C ILE A 380 4.94 19.98 27.07
N GLU A 381 5.89 20.79 27.56
CA GLU A 381 5.68 21.60 28.75
C GLU A 381 4.73 22.76 28.47
N ALA A 382 4.81 23.38 27.28
CA ALA A 382 3.84 24.38 26.85
C ALA A 382 2.47 23.76 26.57
N ALA A 383 2.43 22.59 25.91
CA ALA A 383 1.20 21.86 25.68
C ALA A 383 0.47 21.57 26.99
N GLU A 384 1.16 21.06 28.02
CA GLU A 384 0.57 20.81 29.33
C GLU A 384 0.03 22.09 29.98
N ARG A 385 0.72 23.24 29.87
CA ARG A 385 0.22 24.51 30.41
C ARG A 385 -1.10 24.91 29.76
N GLU A 386 -1.24 24.74 28.46
CA GLU A 386 -2.49 25.01 27.74
C GLU A 386 -3.60 24.02 28.14
N LEU A 387 -3.29 22.73 28.32
CA LEU A 387 -4.24 21.73 28.81
C LEU A 387 -4.72 22.01 30.23
N LEU A 388 -3.83 22.42 31.14
CA LEU A 388 -4.18 22.81 32.51
C LEU A 388 -5.01 24.11 32.53
N ALA A 389 -4.71 25.05 31.61
CA ALA A 389 -5.54 26.24 31.43
C ALA A 389 -6.95 25.84 30.95
N ALA A 390 -7.05 24.93 29.98
CA ALA A 390 -8.31 24.37 29.49
C ALA A 390 -9.10 23.67 30.62
N GLU A 391 -8.49 22.77 31.40
CA GLU A 391 -9.11 22.10 32.56
C GLU A 391 -9.60 23.12 33.61
N SER A 392 -8.89 24.25 33.78
CA SER A 392 -9.32 25.30 34.72
C SER A 392 -10.53 26.10 34.23
N MET A 393 -10.73 26.18 32.91
CA MET A 393 -11.83 26.89 32.27
C MET A 393 -13.10 26.05 32.29
N ASP A 394 -12.99 24.78 31.94
CA ASP A 394 -14.04 23.77 32.05
C ASP A 394 -13.46 22.45 32.56
N PRO A 395 -13.73 22.08 33.83
CA PRO A 395 -13.21 20.86 34.43
C PRO A 395 -13.78 19.56 33.84
N ASP A 396 -14.88 19.61 33.11
CA ASP A 396 -15.57 18.40 32.64
C ASP A 396 -15.45 18.22 31.11
N TRP A 397 -14.65 19.05 30.43
CA TRP A 397 -14.41 18.94 29.01
C TRP A 397 -13.51 17.73 28.68
N PRO A 398 -13.94 16.77 27.85
CA PRO A 398 -13.25 15.48 27.71
C PRO A 398 -11.85 15.55 27.10
N LEU A 399 -11.66 16.27 25.99
CA LEU A 399 -10.39 16.26 25.23
C LEU A 399 -9.16 16.67 26.08
N PRO A 400 -9.17 17.81 26.82
CA PRO A 400 -8.05 18.13 27.71
C PRO A 400 -7.79 17.07 28.79
N LEU A 401 -8.84 16.40 29.27
CA LEU A 401 -8.73 15.40 30.34
C LEU A 401 -8.08 14.10 29.82
N PHE A 402 -8.38 13.68 28.58
CA PHE A 402 -7.72 12.54 27.95
C PHE A 402 -6.21 12.80 27.78
N ASP A 403 -5.82 13.97 27.27
CA ASP A 403 -4.41 14.32 27.11
C ASP A 403 -3.67 14.48 28.44
N LEU A 404 -4.29 15.11 29.44
CA LEU A 404 -3.72 15.18 30.79
C LEU A 404 -3.61 13.79 31.43
N ALA A 405 -4.50 12.85 31.10
CA ALA A 405 -4.41 11.47 31.59
C ALA A 405 -3.23 10.74 30.96
N ARG A 406 -2.93 10.99 29.68
CA ARG A 406 -1.73 10.48 29.01
C ARG A 406 -0.46 11.06 29.61
N ILE A 407 -0.41 12.37 29.87
CA ILE A 407 0.71 13.01 30.59
C ILE A 407 0.88 12.43 32.01
N ALA A 408 -0.22 12.14 32.72
CA ALA A 408 -0.18 11.49 34.01
C ALA A 408 0.37 10.06 33.92
N SER A 409 -0.03 9.31 32.87
CA SER A 409 0.53 7.99 32.55
C SER A 409 2.04 8.07 32.33
N ASP A 410 2.51 9.02 31.52
CA ASP A 410 3.93 9.24 31.24
C ASP A 410 4.73 9.45 32.52
N ARG A 411 4.19 10.22 33.47
CA ARG A 411 4.80 10.47 34.79
C ARG A 411 4.72 9.30 35.78
N GLY A 412 4.01 8.24 35.44
CA GLY A 412 3.78 7.12 36.33
C GLY A 412 2.68 7.38 37.38
N ASP A 413 1.82 8.39 37.20
CA ASP A 413 0.73 8.75 38.12
C ASP A 413 -0.60 8.10 37.73
N VAL A 414 -0.73 6.82 38.10
CA VAL A 414 -1.91 5.98 37.83
C VAL A 414 -3.19 6.60 38.38
N GLU A 415 -3.17 7.11 39.63
CA GLU A 415 -4.38 7.60 40.29
C GLU A 415 -4.87 8.91 39.67
N ARG A 416 -3.96 9.80 39.25
CA ARG A 416 -4.33 11.01 38.51
C ARG A 416 -4.89 10.66 37.14
N GLY A 417 -4.25 9.76 36.40
CA GLY A 417 -4.72 9.30 35.09
C GLY A 417 -6.14 8.70 35.15
N LEU A 418 -6.38 7.75 36.05
CA LEU A 418 -7.71 7.15 36.24
C LEU A 418 -8.76 8.15 36.76
N ALA A 419 -8.37 9.15 37.54
CA ALA A 419 -9.30 10.20 37.97
C ALA A 419 -9.70 11.14 36.82
N LEU A 420 -8.77 11.43 35.91
CA LEU A 420 -9.02 12.23 34.71
C LEU A 420 -9.91 11.47 33.72
N LEU A 421 -9.57 10.21 33.40
CA LEU A 421 -10.35 9.38 32.46
C LEU A 421 -11.80 9.19 32.92
N ARG A 422 -12.01 8.94 34.22
CA ARG A 422 -13.38 8.84 34.78
C ARG A 422 -14.17 10.15 34.68
N ARG A 423 -13.50 11.30 34.76
CA ARG A 423 -14.16 12.61 34.57
C ARG A 423 -14.44 12.88 33.10
N ALA A 424 -13.55 12.47 32.21
CA ALA A 424 -13.73 12.54 30.76
C ALA A 424 -14.86 11.62 30.24
N GLY A 425 -15.36 10.70 31.07
CA GLY A 425 -16.39 9.74 30.69
C GLY A 425 -15.85 8.51 29.96
N ALA A 426 -14.55 8.22 30.07
CA ALA A 426 -13.93 7.05 29.45
C ALA A 426 -14.61 5.74 29.87
N GLU A 427 -14.86 4.87 28.90
CA GLU A 427 -15.42 3.54 29.15
C GLU A 427 -14.40 2.64 29.88
N PRO A 428 -14.86 1.62 30.63
CA PRO A 428 -13.96 0.75 31.39
C PRO A 428 -12.94 -0.03 30.56
N ASP A 429 -13.26 -0.30 29.29
CA ASP A 429 -12.43 -0.98 28.29
C ASP A 429 -11.62 0.00 27.41
N TYR A 430 -11.67 1.30 27.70
CA TYR A 430 -10.79 2.27 27.04
C TYR A 430 -9.32 1.86 27.29
N PRO A 431 -8.47 1.78 26.24
CA PRO A 431 -7.13 1.16 26.36
C PRO A 431 -6.26 1.74 27.47
N LEU A 432 -6.30 3.06 27.69
CA LEU A 432 -5.53 3.69 28.77
C LEU A 432 -6.09 3.37 30.16
N VAL A 433 -7.41 3.16 30.30
CA VAL A 433 -8.02 2.73 31.58
C VAL A 433 -7.53 1.33 31.93
N GLU A 434 -7.59 0.39 30.99
CA GLU A 434 -7.11 -0.99 31.20
C GLU A 434 -5.62 -1.02 31.56
N LEU A 435 -4.81 -0.25 30.82
CA LEU A 435 -3.38 -0.12 31.07
C LEU A 435 -3.10 0.39 32.49
N LEU A 436 -3.74 1.49 32.89
CA LEU A 436 -3.50 2.10 34.19
C LEU A 436 -3.99 1.22 35.35
N GLU A 437 -5.12 0.52 35.22
CA GLU A 437 -5.58 -0.43 36.24
C GLU A 437 -4.61 -1.63 36.37
N GLN A 438 -3.99 -2.09 35.28
CA GLN A 438 -2.98 -3.15 35.32
C GLN A 438 -1.74 -2.74 36.14
N TYR A 439 -1.33 -1.47 36.08
CA TYR A 439 -0.14 -0.96 36.78
C TYR A 439 -0.45 -0.29 38.12
N ARG A 440 -1.69 -0.39 38.59
CA ARG A 440 -2.09 0.15 39.89
C ARG A 440 -1.47 -0.63 41.03
N ALA A 441 -0.59 0.02 41.80
CA ALA A 441 0.09 -0.62 42.92
C ALA A 441 -0.87 -0.88 44.10
N GLU A 442 -0.92 -2.12 44.60
CA GLU A 442 -1.65 -2.41 45.84
C GLU A 442 -0.84 -1.98 47.08
N PRO A 443 -1.50 -1.42 48.11
CA PRO A 443 -0.88 -1.18 49.39
C PRO A 443 -0.32 -2.46 50.00
N ARG A 444 0.90 -2.36 50.54
CA ARG A 444 1.54 -3.46 51.26
C ARG A 444 0.72 -3.86 52.48
N ARG A 445 0.32 -5.12 52.52
CA ARG A 445 -0.48 -5.69 53.63
C ARG A 445 0.40 -6.09 54.82
N ASP A 446 1.71 -6.22 54.61
CA ASP A 446 2.70 -6.62 55.62
C ASP A 446 3.22 -5.45 56.48
N VAL A 447 2.92 -4.20 56.12
CA VAL A 447 3.31 -3.01 56.89
C VAL A 447 2.07 -2.32 57.45
N GLY A 448 1.97 -2.21 58.78
CA GLY A 448 0.86 -1.51 59.42
C GLY A 448 0.88 -0.02 59.11
N ARG A 449 -0.31 0.59 58.92
CA ARG A 449 -0.48 2.01 58.56
C ARG A 449 0.37 3.00 59.40
N ASN A 450 0.60 2.71 60.68
CA ASN A 450 1.37 3.57 61.58
C ASN A 450 2.83 3.13 61.81
N ASP A 451 3.25 2.01 61.21
CA ASP A 451 4.61 1.47 61.34
C ASP A 451 5.61 2.30 60.54
N LEU A 452 6.91 2.09 60.79
CA LEU A 452 7.95 2.73 59.99
C LEU A 452 7.89 2.21 58.56
N CYS A 453 8.07 3.11 57.60
CA CYS A 453 8.01 2.77 56.18
C CYS A 453 9.18 1.87 55.77
N TRP A 454 8.90 0.90 54.89
CA TRP A 454 9.88 -0.07 54.38
C TRP A 454 11.04 0.56 53.59
N CYS A 455 10.87 1.76 53.05
CA CYS A 455 11.89 2.49 52.30
C CYS A 455 13.05 3.03 53.16
N GLY A 456 13.02 2.86 54.49
CA GLY A 456 14.08 3.33 55.38
C GLY A 456 14.07 4.84 55.67
N SER A 457 13.06 5.58 55.23
CA SER A 457 12.95 7.05 55.44
C SER A 457 12.75 7.47 56.91
N GLY A 458 12.49 6.51 57.81
CA GLY A 458 12.14 6.78 59.21
C GLY A 458 10.75 7.41 59.41
N ARG A 459 9.98 7.64 58.35
CA ARG A 459 8.60 8.16 58.43
C ARG A 459 7.60 7.02 58.63
N LYS A 460 6.44 7.33 59.22
CA LYS A 460 5.31 6.38 59.28
C LYS A 460 4.85 6.03 57.87
N TYR A 461 4.48 4.78 57.61
CA TYR A 461 4.04 4.28 56.30
C TYR A 461 2.93 5.15 55.69
N LYS A 462 1.90 5.51 56.48
CA LYS A 462 0.83 6.45 56.05
C LYS A 462 1.26 7.86 55.64
N LYS A 463 2.46 8.28 56.03
CA LYS A 463 3.04 9.60 55.71
C LYS A 463 4.17 9.48 54.68
N CYS A 464 4.42 8.28 54.17
CA CYS A 464 5.51 8.01 53.25
C CYS A 464 4.97 7.35 51.97
N HIS A 465 4.86 6.01 51.94
CA HIS A 465 4.52 5.27 50.72
C HIS A 465 3.09 4.75 50.67
N LEU A 466 2.28 4.81 51.74
CA LEU A 466 0.91 4.31 51.68
C LEU A 466 0.07 5.14 50.69
N GLY A 467 -0.37 4.50 49.60
CA GLY A 467 -1.05 5.16 48.47
C GLY A 467 -0.08 5.88 47.52
N ARG A 468 1.22 5.57 47.59
CA ARG A 468 2.30 6.09 46.73
C ARG A 468 3.31 4.98 46.41
N GLU A 469 2.87 3.73 46.49
CA GLU A 469 3.66 2.59 46.09
C GLU A 469 3.89 2.65 44.58
N GLN A 470 5.12 2.39 44.16
CA GLN A 470 5.45 2.21 42.75
C GLN A 470 5.84 0.76 42.52
N LEU A 471 5.49 0.26 41.34
CA LEU A 471 5.94 -1.05 40.90
C LEU A 471 7.46 -1.02 40.62
N PRO A 472 8.17 -2.14 40.82
CA PRO A 472 9.58 -2.26 40.42
C PRO A 472 9.79 -1.87 38.95
N LEU A 473 10.98 -1.37 38.61
CA LEU A 473 11.29 -0.96 37.24
C LEU A 473 11.10 -2.11 36.23
N ASP A 474 11.45 -3.34 36.62
CA ASP A 474 11.20 -4.56 35.82
C ASP A 474 9.73 -4.74 35.41
N ASP A 475 8.79 -4.32 36.26
CA ASP A 475 7.35 -4.41 35.98
C ASP A 475 6.88 -3.18 35.19
N ARG A 476 7.40 -1.99 35.51
CA ARG A 476 7.11 -0.75 34.77
C ARG A 476 7.72 -0.70 33.37
N ALA A 477 8.74 -1.49 33.06
CA ALA A 477 9.35 -1.51 31.73
C ALA A 477 8.32 -1.85 30.63
N ARG A 478 7.36 -2.75 30.87
CA ARG A 478 6.27 -3.00 29.90
C ARG A 478 5.35 -1.79 29.75
N TRP A 479 5.14 -1.05 30.82
CA TRP A 479 4.38 0.19 30.77
C TRP A 479 5.13 1.27 29.98
N LEU A 480 6.43 1.42 30.17
CA LEU A 480 7.28 2.31 29.38
C LEU A 480 7.19 1.98 27.88
N TYR A 481 7.26 0.70 27.52
CA TYR A 481 7.07 0.27 26.13
C TYR A 481 5.66 0.62 25.60
N ALA A 482 4.62 0.41 26.41
CA ALA A 482 3.25 0.79 26.05
C ALA A 482 3.04 2.31 25.89
N LYS A 483 3.75 3.15 26.66
CA LYS A 483 3.73 4.61 26.48
C LYS A 483 4.28 5.01 25.10
N ALA A 484 5.36 4.38 24.66
CA ALA A 484 5.93 4.63 23.34
C ALA A 484 4.99 4.17 22.22
N ILE A 485 4.36 3.00 22.35
CA ILE A 485 3.31 2.55 21.40
C ILE A 485 2.18 3.56 21.34
N GLN A 486 1.67 4.00 22.50
CA GLN A 486 0.58 4.96 22.56
C GLN A 486 0.96 6.28 21.89
N HIS A 487 2.19 6.74 22.04
CA HIS A 487 2.69 7.93 21.34
C HIS A 487 2.71 7.73 19.83
N ALA A 488 3.29 6.63 19.33
CA ALA A 488 3.34 6.36 17.90
C ALA A 488 1.94 6.38 17.24
N LEU A 489 0.95 5.75 17.90
CA LEU A 489 -0.43 5.69 17.41
C LEU A 489 -1.17 7.04 17.36
N VAL A 490 -0.67 8.07 18.04
CA VAL A 490 -1.32 9.41 18.10
C VAL A 490 -0.49 10.54 17.49
N SER A 491 0.77 10.28 17.10
CA SER A 491 1.73 11.30 16.68
C SER A 491 2.12 11.23 15.19
N GLY A 492 1.26 10.63 14.35
CA GLY A 492 1.43 10.69 12.89
C GLY A 492 2.27 9.55 12.29
N TRP A 493 2.54 8.49 13.05
CA TRP A 493 3.26 7.29 12.56
C TRP A 493 2.34 6.27 11.88
N ASN A 494 1.06 6.60 11.68
CA ASN A 494 0.05 5.68 11.16
C ASN A 494 0.35 5.24 9.72
N ASP A 495 0.85 6.13 8.87
CA ASP A 495 1.17 5.80 7.48
C ASP A 495 2.29 4.76 7.42
N LEU A 496 3.40 4.99 8.13
CA LEU A 496 4.48 4.01 8.23
C LEU A 496 4.01 2.71 8.89
N LEU A 497 3.12 2.79 9.88
CA LEU A 497 2.55 1.60 10.53
C LEU A 497 1.72 0.76 9.53
N ILE A 498 0.95 1.41 8.67
CA ILE A 498 0.17 0.78 7.59
C ILE A 498 1.12 0.15 6.57
N ASP A 499 2.12 0.89 6.06
CA ASP A 499 3.10 0.38 5.09
C ASP A 499 3.83 -0.89 5.60
N VAL A 500 4.24 -0.86 6.86
CA VAL A 500 4.91 -1.99 7.50
C VAL A 500 3.94 -3.15 7.75
N ALA A 501 2.68 -2.88 8.07
CA ALA A 501 1.64 -3.88 8.23
C ALA A 501 1.26 -4.54 6.89
N ASP A 502 1.25 -3.79 5.79
CA ASP A 502 1.04 -4.30 4.43
C ASP A 502 2.17 -5.26 4.03
N GLU A 503 3.41 -4.93 4.34
CA GLU A 503 4.53 -5.86 4.16
C GLU A 503 4.39 -7.14 4.97
N ARG A 504 3.81 -7.02 6.18
CA ARG A 504 3.56 -8.17 7.05
C ARG A 504 2.42 -9.04 6.54
N SER A 505 1.39 -8.45 5.94
CA SER A 505 0.19 -9.14 5.44
C SER A 505 0.31 -9.62 3.99
N ARG A 506 1.33 -9.18 3.23
CA ARG A 506 1.55 -9.44 1.79
C ARG A 506 1.26 -10.86 1.28
N TYR A 507 1.46 -11.89 2.10
CA TYR A 507 1.27 -13.29 1.69
C TYR A 507 0.03 -13.97 2.31
N ALA A 508 -0.80 -13.24 3.05
CA ALA A 508 -1.93 -13.77 3.81
C ALA A 508 -3.31 -13.55 3.14
N GLY A 509 -3.35 -12.90 1.97
CA GLY A 509 -4.57 -12.59 1.21
C GLY A 509 -4.87 -11.09 1.20
N ASP A 510 -5.88 -10.69 0.42
CA ASP A 510 -6.26 -9.29 0.19
C ASP A 510 -7.61 -9.00 0.88
N ASP A 511 -7.60 -9.02 2.21
CA ASP A 511 -8.79 -8.80 3.07
C ASP A 511 -8.42 -7.85 4.21
N LEU A 512 -9.30 -6.90 4.51
CA LEU A 512 -9.13 -5.87 5.53
C LEU A 512 -8.89 -6.46 6.93
N ASP A 513 -9.46 -7.62 7.23
CA ASP A 513 -9.24 -8.35 8.49
C ASP A 513 -7.76 -8.76 8.66
N VAL A 514 -7.07 -9.07 7.56
CA VAL A 514 -5.66 -9.49 7.57
C VAL A 514 -4.77 -8.30 7.87
N LEU A 515 -5.02 -7.16 7.23
CA LEU A 515 -4.28 -5.92 7.50
C LEU A 515 -4.50 -5.46 8.97
N THR A 516 -5.74 -5.52 9.45
CA THR A 516 -6.08 -5.17 10.84
C THR A 516 -5.32 -6.04 11.85
N ALA A 517 -5.19 -7.34 11.57
CA ALA A 517 -4.39 -8.23 12.41
C ALA A 517 -2.87 -7.90 12.34
N ALA A 518 -2.37 -7.49 11.18
CA ALA A 518 -0.97 -7.12 10.99
C ALA A 518 -0.59 -5.82 11.72
N LEU A 519 -1.49 -4.83 11.79
CA LEU A 519 -1.29 -3.60 12.59
C LEU A 519 -1.03 -3.90 14.07
N GLY A 520 -1.62 -4.98 14.60
CA GLY A 520 -1.42 -5.46 15.97
C GLY A 520 -0.24 -6.41 16.15
N ASP A 521 0.53 -6.74 15.10
CA ASP A 521 1.66 -7.67 15.19
C ASP A 521 2.82 -7.04 16.00
N PRO A 522 3.33 -7.71 17.05
CA PRO A 522 4.45 -7.20 17.84
C PRO A 522 5.73 -6.90 17.06
N LEU A 523 5.95 -7.52 15.90
CA LEU A 523 7.07 -7.18 15.01
C LEU A 523 6.85 -5.83 14.33
N VAL A 524 5.64 -5.58 13.84
CA VAL A 524 5.29 -4.37 13.09
C VAL A 524 5.48 -3.14 13.97
N ILE A 525 4.87 -3.13 15.16
CA ILE A 525 4.99 -1.97 16.06
C ILE A 525 6.43 -1.79 16.60
N ASP A 526 7.17 -2.88 16.87
CA ASP A 526 8.56 -2.80 17.31
C ASP A 526 9.47 -2.26 16.19
N ALA A 527 9.19 -2.61 14.93
CA ALA A 527 9.89 -2.07 13.77
C ALA A 527 9.66 -0.57 13.60
N VAL A 528 8.40 -0.12 13.69
CA VAL A 528 8.06 1.32 13.64
C VAL A 528 8.73 2.08 14.78
N LEU A 529 8.73 1.52 16.00
CA LEU A 529 9.36 2.15 17.16
C LEU A 529 10.88 2.33 16.98
N PHE A 530 11.61 1.30 16.56
CA PHE A 530 13.08 1.36 16.58
C PHE A 530 13.72 1.57 15.21
N GLU A 531 13.29 0.84 14.18
CA GLU A 531 13.79 1.01 12.82
C GLU A 531 13.12 2.19 12.09
N GLY A 532 11.89 2.55 12.47
CA GLY A 532 11.19 3.75 11.96
C GLY A 532 11.55 5.04 12.69
N GLY A 533 12.00 4.98 13.94
CA GLY A 533 12.42 6.15 14.74
C GLY A 533 11.37 6.68 15.71
N ALA A 534 10.16 6.11 15.76
CA ALA A 534 9.09 6.61 16.64
C ALA A 534 9.43 6.56 18.14
N PHE A 535 10.31 5.65 18.57
CA PHE A 535 10.79 5.58 19.95
C PHE A 535 11.77 6.71 20.29
N GLU A 536 12.58 7.16 19.33
CA GLU A 536 13.47 8.31 19.51
C GLU A 536 12.65 9.59 19.66
N GLU A 537 11.70 9.83 18.76
CA GLU A 537 10.76 10.96 18.83
C GLU A 537 9.97 10.95 20.14
N PHE A 538 9.46 9.78 20.57
CA PHE A 538 8.81 9.64 21.88
C PHE A 538 9.70 10.17 23.01
N LEU A 539 10.99 9.84 23.01
CA LEU A 539 11.90 10.26 24.06
C LEU A 539 12.25 11.76 23.95
N GLU A 540 12.33 12.30 22.74
CA GLU A 540 12.55 13.73 22.50
C GLU A 540 11.37 14.57 23.01
N ILE A 541 10.15 14.21 22.64
CA ILE A 541 8.93 14.94 22.98
C ILE A 541 8.49 14.65 24.41
N ARG A 542 8.40 13.38 24.81
CA ARG A 542 7.79 12.94 26.08
C ARG A 542 8.82 12.62 27.18
N GLY A 543 10.10 12.50 26.85
CA GLY A 543 11.12 12.04 27.80
C GLY A 543 11.29 12.90 29.05
N SER A 544 10.96 14.19 28.98
CA SER A 544 10.98 15.11 30.15
C SER A 544 9.88 14.79 31.18
N LEU A 545 8.82 14.09 30.78
CA LEU A 545 7.72 13.68 31.66
C LEU A 545 8.01 12.37 32.41
N LEU A 546 8.88 11.53 31.86
CA LEU A 546 9.13 10.20 32.41
C LEU A 546 9.83 10.26 33.79
N PRO A 547 9.55 9.31 34.70
CA PRO A 547 10.39 9.08 35.87
C PRO A 547 11.87 8.92 35.48
N ASP A 548 12.80 9.46 36.28
CA ASP A 548 14.24 9.45 35.96
C ASP A 548 14.80 8.07 35.59
N ASP A 549 14.31 7.02 36.27
CA ASP A 549 14.75 5.65 36.01
C ASP A 549 14.16 5.03 34.73
N GLU A 550 12.91 5.36 34.38
CA GLU A 550 12.31 5.02 33.09
C GLU A 550 12.98 5.77 31.95
N ARG A 551 13.28 7.07 32.12
CA ARG A 551 13.98 7.86 31.11
C ARG A 551 15.37 7.29 30.83
N LEU A 552 16.12 6.94 31.88
CA LEU A 552 17.43 6.30 31.73
C LEU A 552 17.31 4.94 31.02
N LEU A 553 16.28 4.16 31.34
CA LEU A 553 16.02 2.88 30.69
C LEU A 553 15.69 3.06 29.20
N ALA A 554 14.84 4.02 28.85
CA ALA A 554 14.51 4.35 27.46
C ALA A 554 15.76 4.78 26.67
N GLN A 555 16.63 5.62 27.26
CA GLN A 555 17.90 5.99 26.65
C GLN A 555 18.81 4.79 26.40
N GLN A 556 18.79 3.78 27.27
CA GLN A 556 19.52 2.53 27.05
C GLN A 556 18.92 1.71 25.90
N TRP A 557 17.60 1.72 25.73
CA TRP A 557 16.94 0.99 24.65
C TRP A 557 17.31 1.50 23.26
N LEU A 558 17.51 2.82 23.10
CA LEU A 558 18.00 3.42 21.85
C LEU A 558 19.40 2.93 21.44
N LEU A 559 20.19 2.42 22.38
CA LEU A 559 21.53 1.89 22.12
C LEU A 559 21.53 0.39 21.77
N VAL A 560 20.39 -0.29 21.96
CA VAL A 560 20.24 -1.69 21.61
C VAL A 560 19.89 -1.78 20.12
N GLN A 561 20.48 -2.73 19.40
CA GLN A 561 20.10 -3.06 18.03
C GLN A 561 19.41 -4.42 17.98
N ARG A 562 18.55 -4.63 16.98
CA ARG A 562 17.99 -5.94 16.66
C ARG A 562 19.11 -6.89 16.23
N SER A 563 19.01 -8.16 16.61
CA SER A 563 20.00 -9.16 16.22
C SER A 563 19.37 -10.53 15.94
N VAL A 564 20.19 -11.43 15.39
CA VAL A 564 19.89 -12.85 15.25
C VAL A 564 20.51 -13.59 16.42
N PHE A 565 19.68 -14.35 17.12
CA PHE A 565 20.03 -15.07 18.33
C PHE A 565 19.90 -16.58 18.13
N GLU A 566 20.82 -17.34 18.70
CA GLU A 566 20.68 -18.77 18.91
C GLU A 566 20.14 -19.07 20.30
N VAL A 567 19.09 -19.88 20.37
CA VAL A 567 18.52 -20.35 21.65
C VAL A 567 19.42 -21.45 22.22
N GLU A 568 20.11 -21.18 23.33
CA GLU A 568 20.98 -22.17 23.97
C GLU A 568 20.23 -23.02 25.00
N ARG A 569 19.36 -22.39 25.81
CA ARG A 569 18.60 -23.07 26.87
C ARG A 569 17.21 -22.48 27.00
N VAL A 570 16.24 -23.33 27.34
CA VAL A 570 14.85 -22.92 27.55
C VAL A 570 14.36 -23.44 28.91
N GLN A 571 13.94 -22.53 29.78
CA GLN A 571 13.17 -22.82 30.97
C GLN A 571 11.70 -22.52 30.68
N ARG A 572 10.94 -23.55 30.31
CA ARG A 572 9.54 -23.41 29.85
C ARG A 572 8.69 -22.57 30.80
N GLY A 573 8.08 -21.51 30.27
CA GLY A 573 7.21 -20.61 31.00
C GLY A 573 7.94 -19.62 31.91
N HIS A 574 9.27 -19.52 31.83
CA HIS A 574 10.06 -18.70 32.76
C HIS A 574 11.16 -17.87 32.09
N SER A 575 12.11 -18.51 31.41
CA SER A 575 13.25 -17.82 30.79
C SER A 575 13.81 -18.56 29.58
N VAL A 576 14.56 -17.83 28.75
CA VAL A 576 15.31 -18.35 27.61
C VAL A 576 16.73 -17.78 27.67
N THR A 577 17.74 -18.62 27.54
CA THR A 577 19.13 -18.18 27.34
C THR A 577 19.40 -18.12 25.85
N VAL A 578 19.77 -16.94 25.36
CA VAL A 578 20.05 -16.69 23.95
C VAL A 578 21.45 -16.16 23.76
N ARG A 579 22.12 -16.58 22.69
CA ARG A 579 23.42 -16.05 22.27
C ARG A 579 23.25 -15.21 21.01
N ASP A 580 23.67 -13.96 21.08
CA ASP A 580 23.73 -13.05 19.93
C ASP A 580 24.79 -13.53 18.95
N LEU A 581 24.42 -13.73 17.68
CA LEU A 581 25.33 -14.20 16.65
C LEU A 581 26.17 -13.08 16.01
N ARG A 582 25.78 -11.81 16.19
CA ARG A 582 26.54 -10.65 15.73
C ARG A 582 27.61 -10.25 16.74
N SER A 583 27.26 -10.19 18.03
CA SER A 583 28.19 -9.78 19.11
C SER A 583 28.88 -10.95 19.82
N GLY A 584 28.26 -12.13 19.86
CA GLY A 584 28.71 -13.28 20.65
C GLY A 584 28.23 -13.27 22.11
N ASP A 585 27.56 -12.21 22.56
CA ASP A 585 27.09 -12.07 23.94
C ASP A 585 25.96 -13.05 24.26
N THR A 586 25.85 -13.44 25.53
CA THR A 586 24.80 -14.35 26.00
C THR A 586 23.90 -13.63 27.01
N HIS A 587 22.60 -13.72 26.78
CA HIS A 587 21.58 -13.08 27.61
C HIS A 587 20.63 -14.13 28.20
N GLU A 588 20.31 -13.99 29.49
CA GLU A 588 19.17 -14.68 30.09
C GLU A 588 17.95 -13.77 30.04
N VAL A 589 17.00 -14.12 29.18
CA VAL A 589 15.80 -13.33 28.91
C VAL A 589 14.64 -13.91 29.71
N ARG A 590 14.02 -13.10 30.56
CA ARG A 590 12.80 -13.48 31.28
C ARG A 590 11.64 -13.45 30.29
N GLU A 591 11.16 -14.63 29.91
CA GLU A 591 10.06 -14.74 28.98
C GLU A 591 9.16 -15.97 29.22
N GLN A 592 7.85 -15.74 29.24
CA GLN A 592 6.83 -16.73 29.62
C GLN A 592 6.10 -17.37 28.44
N ALA A 593 5.78 -16.63 27.37
CA ALA A 593 5.00 -17.13 26.24
C ALA A 593 5.91 -17.83 25.22
N ALA A 594 6.93 -17.13 24.70
CA ALA A 594 7.86 -17.67 23.71
C ALA A 594 8.65 -18.87 24.24
N SER A 595 9.01 -18.88 25.54
CA SER A 595 9.69 -20.03 26.17
C SER A 595 8.88 -21.32 26.19
N ARG A 596 7.57 -21.28 25.89
CA ARG A 596 6.74 -22.48 25.72
C ARG A 596 6.91 -23.13 24.34
N GLN A 597 7.29 -22.35 23.34
CA GLN A 597 7.38 -22.76 21.93
C GLN A 597 8.83 -22.94 21.45
N LEU A 598 9.73 -22.08 21.91
CA LEU A 598 11.14 -22.09 21.51
C LEU A 598 11.86 -23.39 21.93
N LYS A 599 12.82 -23.81 21.13
CA LYS A 599 13.65 -25.00 21.36
C LYS A 599 15.14 -24.64 21.33
N PRO A 600 15.98 -25.32 22.14
CA PRO A 600 17.44 -25.21 21.99
C PRO A 600 17.88 -25.48 20.54
N GLY A 601 18.84 -24.70 20.06
CA GLY A 601 19.37 -24.73 18.69
C GLY A 601 18.58 -23.91 17.67
N GLN A 602 17.38 -23.42 18.01
CA GLN A 602 16.58 -22.56 17.14
C GLN A 602 17.22 -21.18 16.97
N LEU A 603 17.11 -20.61 15.76
CA LEU A 603 17.50 -19.23 15.47
C LEU A 603 16.27 -18.32 15.50
N VAL A 604 16.42 -17.14 16.09
CA VAL A 604 15.36 -16.12 16.16
C VAL A 604 15.93 -14.73 15.90
N CYS A 605 15.17 -13.88 15.23
CA CYS A 605 15.42 -12.46 15.11
C CYS A 605 14.55 -11.72 16.14
N ALA A 606 15.18 -10.92 16.99
CA ALA A 606 14.50 -10.22 18.07
C ALA A 606 15.34 -9.04 18.59
N ARG A 607 14.79 -8.30 19.55
CA ARG A 607 15.48 -7.25 20.30
C ARG A 607 15.46 -7.60 21.79
N VAL A 608 16.65 -7.79 22.39
CA VAL A 608 16.79 -8.10 23.82
C VAL A 608 16.97 -6.78 24.58
N LEU A 609 15.92 -6.33 25.26
CA LEU A 609 15.93 -5.05 25.97
C LEU A 609 16.12 -5.24 27.48
N PRO A 610 16.91 -4.39 28.16
CA PRO A 610 16.97 -4.37 29.61
C PRO A 610 15.61 -3.93 30.20
N ALA A 611 15.26 -4.47 31.36
CA ALA A 611 14.04 -4.15 32.10
C ALA A 611 14.40 -4.18 33.59
N GLY A 612 15.10 -3.15 34.06
CA GLY A 612 15.69 -3.11 35.39
C GLY A 612 16.84 -4.12 35.55
N GLU A 613 16.70 -5.11 36.42
CA GLU A 613 17.73 -6.14 36.64
C GLU A 613 17.60 -7.34 35.68
N THR A 614 16.56 -7.39 34.85
CA THR A 614 16.28 -8.49 33.91
C THR A 614 16.39 -8.06 32.45
N MET A 615 16.52 -9.03 31.53
CA MET A 615 16.40 -8.81 30.09
C MET A 615 15.04 -9.35 29.60
N ARG A 616 14.41 -8.71 28.62
CA ARG A 616 13.10 -9.09 28.08
C ARG A 616 13.01 -8.95 26.56
N PHE A 617 12.10 -9.73 25.97
CA PHE A 617 11.52 -9.45 24.67
C PHE A 617 10.23 -8.65 24.88
N PHE A 618 10.10 -7.51 24.21
CA PHE A 618 8.86 -6.71 24.19
C PHE A 618 8.18 -6.84 22.83
N GLY A 619 8.93 -6.62 21.74
CA GLY A 619 8.49 -6.86 20.37
C GLY A 619 8.39 -8.33 19.98
N GLY A 620 8.24 -8.56 18.67
CA GLY A 620 8.15 -9.88 18.06
C GLY A 620 9.43 -10.72 18.22
N VAL A 621 9.26 -12.04 18.37
CA VAL A 621 10.35 -13.03 18.33
C VAL A 621 10.17 -13.86 17.06
N GLU A 622 10.95 -13.56 16.03
CA GLU A 622 10.74 -14.09 14.69
C GLU A 622 11.64 -15.31 14.42
N PRO A 623 11.10 -16.52 14.22
CA PRO A 623 11.89 -17.66 13.76
C PRO A 623 12.69 -17.38 12.49
N VAL A 624 13.97 -17.79 12.49
CA VAL A 624 14.89 -17.67 11.35
C VAL A 624 15.32 -19.06 10.89
N ALA A 625 15.21 -19.33 9.59
CA ALA A 625 15.72 -20.57 9.01
C ALA A 625 17.26 -20.51 8.91
N LEU A 626 17.94 -21.67 9.01
CA LEU A 626 19.40 -21.69 9.04
C LEU A 626 20.06 -21.05 7.79
N HIS A 627 19.47 -21.22 6.60
CA HIS A 627 19.96 -20.61 5.36
C HIS A 627 19.76 -19.09 5.29
N GLU A 628 18.83 -18.56 6.08
CA GLU A 628 18.52 -17.12 6.16
C GLU A 628 19.40 -16.41 7.21
N ARG A 629 20.18 -17.15 8.01
CA ARG A 629 20.98 -16.60 9.11
C ARG A 629 21.96 -15.51 8.63
N ASP A 630 22.84 -15.85 7.69
CA ASP A 630 23.89 -14.94 7.25
C ASP A 630 23.34 -13.79 6.39
N PRO A 631 22.41 -14.04 5.43
CA PRO A 631 21.74 -12.96 4.71
C PRO A 631 20.99 -11.97 5.61
N LEU A 632 20.30 -12.45 6.65
CA LEU A 632 19.64 -11.57 7.62
C LEU A 632 20.65 -10.78 8.47
N ILE A 633 21.77 -11.38 8.86
CA ILE A 633 22.84 -10.65 9.56
C ILE A 633 23.40 -9.54 8.66
N GLU A 634 23.68 -9.85 7.40
CA GLU A 634 24.16 -8.87 6.42
C GLU A 634 23.15 -7.72 6.24
N LEU A 635 21.86 -8.03 6.14
CA LEU A 635 20.81 -7.02 6.10
C LEU A 635 20.80 -6.15 7.36
N LEU A 636 20.86 -6.75 8.56
CA LEU A 636 20.86 -5.99 9.82
C LEU A 636 22.12 -5.12 9.99
N ASP A 637 23.24 -5.49 9.35
CA ASP A 637 24.47 -4.70 9.33
C ASP A 637 24.36 -3.46 8.42
N THR A 638 23.36 -3.39 7.53
CA THR A 638 23.08 -2.18 6.73
C THR A 638 22.10 -1.22 7.38
N GLU A 639 21.60 -1.52 8.59
CA GLU A 639 20.60 -0.71 9.32
C GLU A 639 19.34 -0.44 8.45
N PRO A 640 18.57 -1.48 8.09
CA PRO A 640 17.44 -1.35 7.19
C PRO A 640 16.31 -0.55 7.84
N ASP A 641 15.53 0.15 7.02
CA ASP A 641 14.27 0.74 7.47
C ASP A 641 13.23 -0.34 7.87
N ALA A 642 12.17 0.10 8.55
CA ALA A 642 11.14 -0.79 9.08
C ALA A 642 10.44 -1.62 7.99
N VAL A 643 10.15 -1.01 6.84
CA VAL A 643 9.45 -1.63 5.71
C VAL A 643 10.31 -2.76 5.13
N THR A 644 11.57 -2.46 4.82
CA THR A 644 12.55 -3.41 4.27
C THR A 644 12.78 -4.59 5.20
N LEU A 645 12.92 -4.34 6.51
CA LEU A 645 13.11 -5.38 7.50
C LEU A 645 11.91 -6.32 7.58
N VAL A 646 10.70 -5.76 7.70
CA VAL A 646 9.47 -6.56 7.84
C VAL A 646 9.13 -7.29 6.56
N ALA A 647 9.37 -6.68 5.40
CA ALA A 647 9.27 -7.34 4.10
C ALA A 647 10.14 -8.60 4.06
N TYR A 648 11.42 -8.48 4.45
CA TYR A 648 12.35 -9.61 4.49
C TYR A 648 11.88 -10.74 5.40
N LEU A 649 11.52 -10.42 6.65
CA LEU A 649 11.10 -11.41 7.64
C LEU A 649 9.76 -12.08 7.27
N SER A 650 8.91 -11.38 6.52
CA SER A 650 7.60 -11.89 6.09
C SER A 650 7.69 -12.81 4.87
N ARG A 651 8.81 -12.84 4.12
CA ARG A 651 9.05 -13.79 3.01
C ARG A 651 8.93 -15.25 3.42
N ARG A 652 9.07 -15.58 4.70
CA ARG A 652 8.84 -16.95 5.21
C ARG A 652 7.40 -17.43 5.01
N PHE A 653 6.45 -16.52 4.83
CA PHE A 653 5.06 -16.81 4.53
C PHE A 653 4.79 -16.90 3.03
N ALA A 654 5.75 -16.52 2.19
CA ALA A 654 5.61 -16.60 0.75
C ALA A 654 5.35 -18.05 0.32
N PRO A 655 4.48 -18.26 -0.69
CA PRO A 655 4.30 -19.57 -1.27
C PRO A 655 5.64 -20.09 -1.83
N PRO A 656 5.90 -21.41 -1.76
CA PRO A 656 7.13 -21.96 -2.26
C PRO A 656 7.25 -21.70 -3.77
N ALA A 657 8.37 -21.12 -4.20
CA ALA A 657 8.65 -20.91 -5.61
C ALA A 657 8.76 -22.27 -6.33
N LEU A 658 7.85 -22.54 -7.26
CA LEU A 658 7.87 -23.76 -8.05
C LEU A 658 8.88 -23.61 -9.19
N THR A 659 9.96 -24.37 -9.12
CA THR A 659 10.96 -24.47 -10.19
C THR A 659 10.94 -25.86 -10.81
N ASN A 660 11.28 -25.93 -12.09
CA ASN A 660 11.52 -27.20 -12.78
C ASN A 660 12.88 -27.79 -12.35
N THR A 661 13.21 -28.97 -12.87
CA THR A 661 14.47 -29.66 -12.52
C THR A 661 15.74 -28.94 -12.97
N ASP A 662 15.63 -28.00 -13.89
CA ASP A 662 16.76 -27.17 -14.35
C ASP A 662 16.89 -25.88 -13.51
N GLY A 663 16.01 -25.67 -12.52
CA GLY A 663 15.98 -24.46 -11.69
C GLY A 663 15.22 -23.29 -12.32
N ASP A 664 14.61 -23.46 -13.50
CA ASP A 664 13.80 -22.40 -14.11
C ASP A 664 12.44 -22.31 -13.40
N PRO A 665 11.83 -21.11 -13.29
CA PRO A 665 10.45 -20.96 -12.87
C PRO A 665 9.50 -21.84 -13.70
N LEU A 666 8.57 -22.51 -13.02
CA LEU A 666 7.58 -23.34 -13.70
C LEU A 666 6.59 -22.46 -14.45
N ALA A 667 6.43 -22.70 -15.75
CA ALA A 667 5.45 -22.00 -16.58
C ALA A 667 4.83 -22.98 -17.57
N ILE A 668 3.53 -22.91 -17.80
CA ILE A 668 2.87 -23.65 -18.87
C ILE A 668 3.09 -22.87 -20.15
N CYS A 669 3.85 -23.44 -21.08
CA CYS A 669 4.12 -22.79 -22.36
C CYS A 669 3.61 -23.68 -23.48
N GLU A 670 2.72 -23.14 -24.31
CA GLU A 670 2.20 -23.79 -25.52
C GLU A 670 2.44 -22.87 -26.73
N ALA A 671 3.01 -23.42 -27.79
CA ALA A 671 3.19 -22.68 -29.04
C ALA A 671 2.65 -23.47 -30.23
N VAL A 672 1.99 -22.77 -31.15
CA VAL A 672 1.45 -23.32 -32.39
C VAL A 672 2.25 -22.73 -33.54
N VAL A 673 3.03 -23.58 -34.20
CA VAL A 673 3.96 -23.19 -35.27
C VAL A 673 3.48 -23.71 -36.61
N ARG A 674 3.29 -22.83 -37.58
CA ARG A 674 3.06 -23.26 -38.96
C ARG A 674 4.39 -23.61 -39.62
N VAL A 675 4.48 -24.81 -40.19
CA VAL A 675 5.68 -25.32 -40.86
C VAL A 675 5.51 -25.26 -42.38
N GLY A 676 6.61 -25.05 -43.12
CA GLY A 676 6.60 -24.90 -44.57
C GLY A 676 6.50 -26.24 -45.31
N ASP A 677 7.46 -27.14 -45.10
CA ASP A 677 7.46 -28.48 -45.71
C ASP A 677 7.30 -29.56 -44.63
N ARG A 678 6.08 -30.08 -44.53
CA ARG A 678 5.70 -31.13 -43.58
C ARG A 678 6.61 -32.36 -43.64
N ALA A 679 6.97 -32.84 -44.84
CA ALA A 679 7.75 -34.06 -44.96
C ALA A 679 9.21 -33.83 -44.54
N ALA A 680 9.76 -32.66 -44.87
CA ALA A 680 11.11 -32.28 -44.47
C ALA A 680 11.21 -32.06 -42.95
N ILE A 681 10.28 -31.32 -42.34
CA ILE A 681 10.31 -31.05 -40.90
C ILE A 681 10.07 -32.33 -40.10
N GLN A 682 9.18 -33.23 -40.54
CA GLN A 682 8.96 -34.50 -39.85
C GLN A 682 10.24 -35.36 -39.81
N ALA A 683 10.98 -35.43 -40.92
CA ALA A 683 12.26 -36.14 -40.96
C ALA A 683 13.33 -35.46 -40.07
N ALA A 684 13.36 -34.12 -40.06
CA ALA A 684 14.27 -33.36 -39.22
C ALA A 684 13.97 -33.50 -37.71
N LEU A 685 12.69 -33.60 -37.34
CA LEU A 685 12.24 -33.88 -35.97
C LEU A 685 12.57 -35.32 -35.55
N ASP A 686 12.42 -36.30 -36.44
CA ASP A 686 12.83 -37.70 -36.20
C ASP A 686 14.34 -37.82 -35.89
N ASP A 687 15.18 -36.96 -36.49
CA ASP A 687 16.62 -36.91 -36.23
C ASP A 687 16.99 -36.13 -34.95
N THR A 688 16.13 -35.21 -34.50
CA THR A 688 16.44 -34.26 -33.41
C THR A 688 15.81 -34.67 -32.07
N TYR A 689 14.61 -35.23 -32.10
CA TYR A 689 13.81 -35.56 -30.92
C TYR A 689 13.42 -37.04 -30.92
N GLN A 690 13.06 -37.57 -29.75
CA GLN A 690 12.66 -38.96 -29.64
C GLN A 690 11.21 -39.14 -30.06
N ARG A 691 10.98 -39.83 -31.18
CA ARG A 691 9.63 -40.12 -31.67
C ARG A 691 8.90 -41.11 -30.76
N VAL A 692 7.62 -40.86 -30.49
CA VAL A 692 6.72 -41.80 -29.82
C VAL A 692 6.18 -42.78 -30.87
N GLU A 693 6.42 -44.09 -30.65
CA GLU A 693 5.93 -45.13 -31.55
C GLU A 693 4.40 -45.25 -31.50
N ASP A 694 3.79 -45.58 -32.64
CA ASP A 694 2.35 -45.88 -32.79
C ASP A 694 1.35 -44.76 -32.41
N GLU A 695 1.78 -43.50 -32.28
CA GLU A 695 0.88 -42.35 -32.07
C GLU A 695 0.52 -41.59 -33.37
N GLN A 696 -0.75 -41.17 -33.46
CA GLN A 696 -1.29 -40.30 -34.50
C GLN A 696 -2.12 -39.18 -33.87
N PRO A 697 -1.87 -37.89 -34.18
CA PRO A 697 -0.79 -37.37 -35.03
C PRO A 697 0.63 -37.66 -34.48
N PRO A 698 1.69 -37.63 -35.32
CA PRO A 698 3.07 -37.87 -34.89
C PRO A 698 3.48 -36.98 -33.71
N ARG A 699 4.08 -37.60 -32.68
CA ARG A 699 4.56 -36.95 -31.46
C ARG A 699 6.04 -37.23 -31.20
N TRP A 700 6.74 -36.24 -30.65
CA TRP A 700 8.12 -36.36 -30.18
C TRP A 700 8.28 -35.80 -28.76
N HIS A 701 9.25 -36.35 -28.03
CA HIS A 701 9.69 -35.85 -26.74
C HIS A 701 11.17 -35.46 -26.74
N GLU A 702 11.48 -34.35 -26.09
CA GLU A 702 12.84 -34.04 -25.63
C GLU A 702 12.99 -34.56 -24.21
N HIS A 703 14.01 -35.38 -23.93
CA HIS A 703 14.28 -35.87 -22.59
C HIS A 703 15.52 -35.23 -21.96
N VAL A 704 15.49 -35.07 -20.64
CA VAL A 704 16.68 -34.86 -19.81
C VAL A 704 16.88 -36.06 -18.90
N THR A 705 18.13 -36.47 -18.75
CA THR A 705 18.51 -37.42 -17.71
C THR A 705 19.01 -36.63 -16.50
N ASP A 706 18.26 -36.69 -15.41
CA ASP A 706 18.61 -36.08 -14.14
C ASP A 706 18.65 -37.19 -13.08
N ASP A 707 19.78 -37.35 -12.39
CA ASP A 707 20.04 -38.41 -11.40
C ASP A 707 19.65 -39.84 -11.84
N GLY A 708 19.80 -40.15 -13.13
CA GLY A 708 19.50 -41.46 -13.72
C GLY A 708 18.02 -41.68 -14.09
N THR A 709 17.16 -40.69 -13.85
CA THR A 709 15.74 -40.72 -14.26
C THR A 709 15.55 -39.91 -15.53
N GLN A 710 14.89 -40.47 -16.54
CA GLN A 710 14.52 -39.72 -17.74
C GLN A 710 13.22 -38.94 -17.50
N ARG A 711 13.26 -37.64 -17.77
CA ARG A 711 12.11 -36.73 -17.65
C ARG A 711 11.92 -35.97 -18.96
N ILE A 712 10.67 -35.68 -19.31
CA ILE A 712 10.32 -34.93 -20.53
C ILE A 712 10.55 -33.43 -20.29
N ARG A 713 11.31 -32.79 -21.18
CA ARG A 713 11.56 -31.33 -21.22
C ARG A 713 10.63 -30.59 -22.18
N ALA A 714 10.26 -31.23 -23.29
CA ALA A 714 9.37 -30.68 -24.30
C ALA A 714 8.60 -31.79 -25.01
N THR A 715 7.39 -31.47 -25.44
CA THR A 715 6.55 -32.32 -26.30
C THR A 715 6.24 -31.58 -27.58
N LEU A 716 6.38 -32.25 -28.72
CA LEU A 716 6.07 -31.71 -30.04
C LEU A 716 5.04 -32.62 -30.72
N VAL A 717 3.98 -32.05 -31.29
CA VAL A 717 2.91 -32.79 -31.99
C VAL A 717 2.65 -32.14 -33.34
N LEU A 718 2.81 -32.90 -34.43
CA LEU A 718 2.66 -32.39 -35.80
C LEU A 718 1.33 -32.85 -36.41
N ASP A 719 0.37 -31.93 -36.54
CA ASP A 719 -0.90 -32.14 -37.23
C ASP A 719 -1.04 -31.21 -38.45
N GLY A 720 -1.41 -31.75 -39.61
CA GLY A 720 -1.43 -30.94 -40.84
C GLY A 720 -0.07 -30.27 -41.17
N ASP A 721 -0.09 -28.96 -41.36
CA ASP A 721 1.05 -28.05 -41.50
C ASP A 721 1.33 -27.28 -40.19
N THR A 722 0.86 -27.80 -39.06
CA THR A 722 0.91 -27.17 -37.75
C THR A 722 1.64 -28.05 -36.74
N LEU A 723 2.67 -27.50 -36.11
CA LEU A 723 3.45 -28.13 -35.05
C LEU A 723 3.09 -27.47 -33.71
N ARG A 724 2.46 -28.22 -32.81
CA ARG A 724 2.21 -27.79 -31.43
C ARG A 724 3.40 -28.17 -30.56
N VAL A 725 3.92 -27.22 -29.79
CA VAL A 725 5.03 -27.38 -28.86
C VAL A 725 4.54 -27.10 -27.45
N GLU A 726 4.88 -27.96 -26.50
CA GLU A 726 4.54 -27.81 -25.08
C GLU A 726 5.80 -27.93 -24.22
N THR A 727 6.00 -26.99 -23.31
CA THR A 727 7.09 -27.02 -22.31
C THR A 727 6.60 -26.50 -20.96
N ASN A 728 7.38 -26.78 -19.90
CA ASN A 728 7.05 -26.34 -18.55
C ASN A 728 7.96 -25.20 -18.03
N SER A 729 8.67 -24.49 -18.92
CA SER A 729 9.32 -23.20 -18.62
C SER A 729 9.52 -22.39 -19.90
N GLU A 730 9.45 -21.06 -19.81
CA GLU A 730 9.62 -20.16 -20.96
C GLU A 730 10.98 -20.35 -21.64
N ARG A 731 12.03 -20.54 -20.84
CA ARG A 731 13.39 -20.80 -21.33
C ARG A 731 13.47 -22.09 -22.15
N ARG A 732 12.70 -23.12 -21.79
CA ARG A 732 12.60 -24.36 -22.59
C ARG A 732 11.82 -24.09 -23.88
N MET A 733 10.74 -23.31 -23.85
CA MET A 733 9.99 -22.92 -25.05
C MET A 733 10.88 -22.19 -26.07
N ASP A 734 11.59 -21.15 -25.63
CA ASP A 734 12.48 -20.36 -26.50
C ASP A 734 13.55 -21.24 -27.16
N ARG A 735 14.12 -22.18 -26.40
CA ARG A 735 15.10 -23.13 -26.92
C ARG A 735 14.49 -24.03 -28.00
N VAL A 736 13.30 -24.57 -27.77
CA VAL A 736 12.64 -25.47 -28.74
C VAL A 736 12.23 -24.69 -29.98
N LEU A 737 11.63 -23.51 -29.85
CA LEU A 737 11.28 -22.67 -31.00
C LEU A 737 12.52 -22.28 -31.82
N ALA A 738 13.63 -21.92 -31.17
CA ALA A 738 14.89 -21.66 -31.87
C ALA A 738 15.43 -22.89 -32.61
N ALA A 739 15.29 -24.09 -32.04
CA ALA A 739 15.65 -25.34 -32.70
C ALA A 739 14.77 -25.61 -33.92
N VAL A 740 13.44 -25.48 -33.79
CA VAL A 740 12.51 -25.64 -34.93
C VAL A 740 12.80 -24.60 -36.03
N ALA A 741 13.14 -23.35 -35.67
CA ALA A 741 13.51 -22.30 -36.62
C ALA A 741 14.75 -22.66 -37.46
N ALA A 742 15.71 -23.36 -36.84
CA ALA A 742 16.90 -23.82 -37.50
C ALA A 742 16.63 -25.01 -38.45
N LEU A 743 15.64 -25.85 -38.12
CA LEU A 743 15.23 -27.01 -38.93
C LEU A 743 14.32 -26.59 -40.11
N ASP A 744 13.44 -25.61 -39.89
CA ASP A 744 12.58 -25.02 -40.92
C ASP A 744 12.65 -23.48 -40.87
N PRO A 745 13.53 -22.87 -41.69
CA PRO A 745 13.65 -21.41 -41.78
C PRO A 745 12.39 -20.69 -42.30
N THR A 746 11.41 -21.43 -42.83
CA THR A 746 10.14 -20.87 -43.33
C THR A 746 9.01 -20.96 -42.31
N MET A 747 9.29 -21.49 -41.12
CA MET A 747 8.28 -21.60 -40.07
C MET A 747 7.78 -20.22 -39.62
N SER A 748 6.54 -20.16 -39.14
CA SER A 748 5.98 -18.97 -38.49
C SER A 748 5.20 -19.37 -37.24
N VAL A 749 5.47 -18.70 -36.13
CA VAL A 749 4.69 -18.89 -34.90
C VAL A 749 3.34 -18.19 -35.08
N GLN A 750 2.25 -18.93 -34.91
CA GLN A 750 0.88 -18.42 -35.04
C GLN A 750 0.33 -18.03 -33.66
N GLU A 751 0.60 -18.85 -32.65
CA GLU A 751 0.22 -18.61 -31.25
C GLU A 751 1.41 -18.99 -30.35
N ASP A 752 1.66 -18.20 -29.31
CA ASP A 752 2.63 -18.48 -28.25
C ASP A 752 1.99 -18.02 -26.93
N SER A 753 1.59 -19.00 -26.11
CA SER A 753 0.98 -18.78 -24.81
C SER A 753 1.95 -19.21 -23.72
N ARG A 754 2.19 -18.32 -22.76
CA ARG A 754 3.10 -18.55 -21.63
C ARG A 754 2.41 -18.10 -20.36
N ARG A 755 2.18 -19.04 -19.44
CA ARG A 755 1.53 -18.78 -18.16
C ARG A 755 2.40 -19.30 -17.03
N ALA A 756 2.91 -18.41 -16.19
CA ALA A 756 3.62 -18.79 -14.97
C ALA A 756 2.70 -19.60 -14.04
N VAL A 757 3.26 -20.64 -13.39
CA VAL A 757 2.58 -21.40 -12.34
C VAL A 757 3.15 -20.98 -11.00
N ARG A 758 2.36 -20.22 -10.24
CA ARG A 758 2.85 -19.49 -9.06
C ARG A 758 2.71 -20.29 -7.77
N ASP A 759 1.76 -21.23 -7.71
CA ASP A 759 1.52 -22.03 -6.52
C ASP A 759 1.04 -23.47 -6.82
N ILE A 760 0.92 -24.25 -5.73
CA ILE A 760 0.52 -25.67 -5.78
C ILE A 760 -0.94 -25.84 -6.21
N ARG A 761 -1.82 -24.85 -5.98
CA ARG A 761 -3.23 -24.90 -6.40
C ARG A 761 -3.33 -24.76 -7.91
N GLU A 762 -2.64 -23.79 -8.50
CA GLU A 762 -2.55 -23.61 -9.95
C GLU A 762 -1.94 -24.84 -10.63
N LEU A 763 -0.90 -25.43 -10.01
CA LEU A 763 -0.31 -26.68 -10.49
C LEU A 763 -1.31 -27.84 -10.45
N ALA A 764 -2.12 -27.93 -9.39
CA ALA A 764 -3.12 -28.98 -9.23
C ALA A 764 -4.33 -28.80 -10.15
N GLU A 765 -4.73 -27.57 -10.47
CA GLU A 765 -5.75 -27.27 -11.49
C GLU A 765 -5.27 -27.66 -12.88
N PHE A 766 -4.02 -27.34 -13.21
CA PHE A 766 -3.41 -27.76 -14.46
C PHE A 766 -3.30 -29.29 -14.57
N ALA A 767 -2.90 -29.97 -13.50
CA ALA A 767 -2.84 -31.44 -13.48
C ALA A 767 -4.20 -32.10 -13.76
N LYS A 768 -5.33 -31.42 -13.50
CA LYS A 768 -6.68 -31.90 -13.85
C LYS A 768 -7.03 -31.72 -15.34
N GLN A 769 -6.33 -30.84 -16.06
CA GLN A 769 -6.55 -30.54 -17.48
C GLN A 769 -5.74 -31.45 -18.41
N LEU A 770 -4.70 -32.12 -17.91
CA LEU A 770 -3.96 -33.14 -18.65
C LEU A 770 -4.76 -34.45 -18.78
N PRO A 771 -4.73 -35.14 -19.93
CA PRO A 771 -5.36 -36.45 -20.06
C PRO A 771 -4.70 -37.44 -19.08
N ALA A 772 -5.51 -38.02 -18.21
CA ALA A 772 -5.05 -38.93 -17.17
C ALA A 772 -4.29 -40.12 -17.78
N THR A 773 -2.96 -40.16 -17.61
CA THR A 773 -2.23 -41.43 -17.67
C THR A 773 -2.65 -42.24 -16.44
N GLU A 774 -3.40 -43.31 -16.67
CA GLU A 774 -3.78 -44.29 -15.65
C GLU A 774 -2.53 -44.99 -15.10
N GLU A 775 -1.84 -44.37 -14.13
CA GLU A 775 -0.97 -45.09 -13.20
C GLU A 775 -1.64 -45.10 -11.83
N ARG A 776 -2.37 -46.20 -11.56
CA ARG A 776 -2.81 -46.55 -10.21
C ARG A 776 -1.58 -46.71 -9.31
N ALA A 777 -1.51 -45.93 -8.23
CA ALA A 777 -0.58 -46.17 -7.13
C ALA A 777 -0.78 -47.60 -6.57
N PRO A 778 0.26 -48.46 -6.51
CA PRO A 778 0.14 -49.78 -5.91
C PRO A 778 0.43 -49.71 -4.41
N ASP A 779 -0.54 -50.08 -3.57
CA ASP A 779 -0.34 -50.32 -2.14
C ASP A 779 0.05 -51.80 -1.89
N GLY A 780 1.27 -52.06 -1.43
CA GLY A 780 1.74 -53.41 -1.08
C GLY A 780 3.12 -53.46 -0.38
N PRO A 781 3.47 -54.58 0.31
CA PRO A 781 4.72 -54.71 1.06
C PRO A 781 6.00 -54.71 0.19
N GLU A 782 5.91 -55.05 -1.09
CA GLU A 782 7.01 -54.89 -2.05
C GLU A 782 7.33 -53.41 -2.34
N VAL A 783 6.30 -52.55 -2.33
CA VAL A 783 6.46 -51.09 -2.54
C VAL A 783 7.10 -50.44 -1.31
N ALA A 784 6.79 -50.91 -0.10
CA ALA A 784 7.46 -50.46 1.12
C ALA A 784 8.97 -50.81 1.12
N ALA A 785 9.33 -52.01 0.65
CA ALA A 785 10.73 -52.42 0.53
C ALA A 785 11.48 -51.62 -0.55
N ALA A 786 10.83 -51.38 -1.71
CA ALA A 786 11.39 -50.55 -2.78
C ALA A 786 11.53 -49.08 -2.37
N LEU A 787 10.56 -48.53 -1.63
CA LEU A 787 10.64 -47.19 -1.03
C LEU A 787 11.79 -47.11 -0.02
N GLU A 788 12.00 -48.14 0.80
CA GLU A 788 13.10 -48.16 1.76
C GLU A 788 14.48 -48.24 1.08
N GLU A 789 14.60 -49.01 0.00
CA GLU A 789 15.82 -49.05 -0.83
C GLU A 789 16.07 -47.71 -1.53
N PHE A 790 15.03 -47.10 -2.09
CA PHE A 790 15.09 -45.77 -2.69
C PHE A 790 15.50 -44.69 -1.68
N VAL A 791 14.92 -44.70 -0.47
CA VAL A 791 15.30 -43.76 0.60
C VAL A 791 16.77 -43.93 0.99
N ARG A 792 17.31 -45.16 1.03
CA ARG A 792 18.74 -45.39 1.35
C ARG A 792 19.68 -44.89 0.26
N ASP A 793 19.32 -45.08 -1.01
CA ASP A 793 20.08 -44.53 -2.13
C ASP A 793 20.04 -42.99 -2.10
N TYR A 794 18.86 -42.42 -1.85
CA TYR A 794 18.67 -40.98 -1.71
C TYR A 794 19.45 -40.40 -0.53
N GLU A 795 19.43 -41.03 0.65
CA GLU A 795 20.24 -40.63 1.81
C GLU A 795 21.73 -40.61 1.48
N THR A 796 22.21 -41.63 0.77
CA THR A 796 23.62 -41.73 0.37
C THR A 796 24.00 -40.58 -0.56
N LYS A 797 23.16 -40.30 -1.57
CA LYS A 797 23.36 -39.18 -2.49
C LYS A 797 23.26 -37.83 -1.79
N TRP A 798 22.33 -37.69 -0.85
CA TRP A 798 22.12 -36.45 -0.09
C TRP A 798 23.36 -36.06 0.72
N LEU A 799 24.11 -37.02 1.27
CA LEU A 799 25.37 -36.77 2.00
C LEU A 799 26.46 -36.09 1.15
N ASP A 800 26.40 -36.28 -0.17
CA ASP A 800 27.37 -35.76 -1.14
C ASP A 800 26.79 -34.62 -2.00
N ARG A 801 25.54 -34.20 -1.74
CA ARG A 801 24.87 -33.10 -2.45
C ARG A 801 25.16 -31.75 -1.77
N PRO A 802 25.59 -30.73 -2.52
CA PRO A 802 25.62 -29.34 -2.05
C PRO A 802 24.25 -28.88 -1.54
N LEU A 803 24.18 -28.36 -0.31
CA LEU A 803 22.93 -27.89 0.28
C LEU A 803 22.93 -26.37 0.48
N PRO A 804 21.87 -25.64 0.08
CA PRO A 804 21.74 -24.22 0.36
C PRO A 804 21.83 -23.90 1.86
N ALA A 805 21.24 -24.75 2.72
CA ALA A 805 21.31 -24.63 4.18
C ALA A 805 22.72 -24.76 4.78
N LEU A 806 23.71 -25.15 3.97
CA LEU A 806 25.12 -25.26 4.33
C LEU A 806 25.99 -24.43 3.37
N GLU A 807 25.45 -23.36 2.80
CA GLU A 807 26.13 -22.46 1.84
C GLU A 807 26.74 -23.20 0.63
N GLY A 808 26.01 -24.17 0.09
CA GLY A 808 26.47 -24.96 -1.06
C GLY A 808 27.53 -26.01 -0.72
N ARG A 809 27.79 -26.28 0.56
CA ARG A 809 28.63 -27.42 0.97
C ARG A 809 27.81 -28.70 1.12
N THR A 810 28.49 -29.84 1.03
CA THR A 810 27.88 -31.15 1.29
C THR A 810 27.83 -31.44 2.79
N PRO A 811 26.89 -32.28 3.26
CA PRO A 811 26.87 -32.75 4.65
C PRO A 811 28.21 -33.35 5.11
N ARG A 812 28.92 -34.12 4.26
CA ARG A 812 30.25 -34.63 4.62
C ARG A 812 31.28 -33.52 4.83
N GLN A 813 31.31 -32.55 3.92
CA GLN A 813 32.22 -31.40 4.03
C GLN A 813 31.93 -30.56 5.28
N ALA A 814 30.65 -30.37 5.61
CA ALA A 814 30.26 -29.64 6.81
C ALA A 814 30.58 -30.43 8.10
N ALA A 815 30.49 -31.77 8.09
CA ALA A 815 30.88 -32.59 9.23
C ALA A 815 32.38 -32.49 9.53
N ASP A 816 33.22 -32.46 8.50
CA ASP A 816 34.67 -32.40 8.62
C ASP A 816 35.21 -30.98 8.88
N ASP A 817 34.40 -29.93 8.71
CA ASP A 817 34.76 -28.55 9.01
C ASP A 817 34.32 -28.16 10.43
N PRO A 818 35.24 -27.90 11.37
CA PRO A 818 34.90 -27.51 12.74
C PRO A 818 34.00 -26.28 12.85
N THR A 819 34.06 -25.35 11.88
CA THR A 819 33.26 -24.12 11.89
C THR A 819 31.84 -24.33 11.37
N ARG A 820 31.61 -25.36 10.54
CA ARG A 820 30.31 -25.67 9.93
C ARG A 820 29.65 -26.94 10.48
N ARG A 821 30.36 -27.74 11.28
CA ARG A 821 29.84 -28.94 11.93
C ARG A 821 28.63 -28.63 12.82
N GLY A 822 28.62 -27.47 13.47
CA GLY A 822 27.47 -26.99 14.23
C GLY A 822 26.22 -26.76 13.37
N ASP A 823 26.39 -26.15 12.19
CA ASP A 823 25.29 -25.87 11.24
C ASP A 823 24.67 -27.18 10.71
N LEU A 824 25.51 -28.18 10.43
CA LEU A 824 25.04 -29.51 10.06
C LEU A 824 24.25 -30.20 11.17
N ILE A 825 24.70 -30.09 12.43
CA ILE A 825 23.96 -30.65 13.56
C ILE A 825 22.59 -29.98 13.69
N LYS A 826 22.53 -28.64 13.58
CA LYS A 826 21.27 -27.88 13.61
C LYS A 826 20.32 -28.28 12.49
N LEU A 827 20.84 -28.46 11.27
CA LEU A 827 20.05 -28.95 10.14
C LEU A 827 19.46 -30.33 10.46
N LEU A 828 20.25 -31.25 11.00
CA LEU A 828 19.78 -32.59 11.37
C LEU A 828 18.78 -32.58 12.54
N ASP A 829 18.92 -31.64 13.49
CA ASP A 829 17.96 -31.45 14.60
C ASP A 829 16.60 -30.90 14.14
N SER A 830 16.53 -30.27 12.96
CA SER A 830 15.27 -29.77 12.39
C SER A 830 14.36 -30.87 11.83
N PHE A 831 14.90 -32.06 11.57
CA PHE A 831 14.17 -33.17 10.98
C PHE A 831 13.29 -33.86 12.04
N PRO A 832 12.12 -34.42 11.65
CA PRO A 832 11.25 -35.13 12.58
C PRO A 832 11.92 -36.37 13.17
N ALA A 833 11.75 -36.59 14.48
CA ALA A 833 12.41 -37.68 15.22
C ALA A 833 11.94 -39.10 14.84
N ALA A 834 10.79 -39.23 14.17
CA ALA A 834 10.28 -40.49 13.64
C ALA A 834 10.10 -40.36 12.12
N ALA A 835 10.82 -41.16 11.35
CA ALA A 835 10.65 -41.21 9.89
C ALA A 835 9.28 -41.82 9.55
N GLY A 836 8.44 -41.08 8.81
CA GLY A 836 7.29 -41.65 8.13
C GLY A 836 7.74 -42.63 7.03
N ALA A 837 6.84 -43.49 6.54
CA ALA A 837 7.14 -44.35 5.40
C ALA A 837 7.58 -43.50 4.19
N GLY A 838 8.80 -43.72 3.69
CA GLY A 838 9.38 -42.94 2.59
C GLY A 838 10.19 -41.69 2.98
N ALA A 839 10.39 -41.41 4.27
CA ALA A 839 11.20 -40.27 4.75
C ALA A 839 12.62 -40.67 5.15
N MET A 840 13.56 -39.72 5.06
CA MET A 840 14.95 -39.89 5.52
C MET A 840 15.03 -40.11 7.04
N ASP A 841 15.96 -40.96 7.47
CA ASP A 841 16.24 -41.27 8.86
C ASP A 841 17.48 -40.51 9.36
N VAL A 842 17.23 -39.53 10.22
CA VAL A 842 18.24 -38.69 10.84
C VAL A 842 19.31 -39.51 11.56
N ASN A 843 18.95 -40.64 12.18
CA ASN A 843 19.92 -41.44 12.93
C ASN A 843 20.91 -42.11 11.97
N ARG A 844 20.45 -42.54 10.78
CA ARG A 844 21.33 -43.08 9.74
C ARG A 844 22.25 -42.00 9.17
N LEU A 845 21.72 -40.82 8.91
CA LEU A 845 22.51 -39.67 8.45
C LEU A 845 23.59 -39.30 9.48
N ARG A 846 23.24 -39.19 10.78
CA ARG A 846 24.20 -38.93 11.87
C ARG A 846 25.28 -40.00 11.95
N ALA A 847 24.91 -41.27 11.90
CA ALA A 847 25.86 -42.38 11.91
C ALA A 847 26.83 -42.31 10.71
N ALA A 848 26.33 -41.99 9.51
CA ALA A 848 27.14 -41.85 8.30
C ALA A 848 28.09 -40.64 8.33
N LEU A 849 27.76 -39.62 9.11
CA LEU A 849 28.52 -38.37 9.30
C LEU A 849 29.43 -38.40 10.56
N GLY A 850 29.36 -39.47 11.36
CA GLY A 850 30.11 -39.60 12.61
C GLY A 850 29.72 -38.58 13.67
N LEU A 851 28.41 -38.29 13.80
CA LEU A 851 27.82 -37.30 14.71
C LEU A 851 27.09 -37.94 15.89
#